data_AF-C1D719-F1
#
_entry.id   AF-C1D719-F1
#
_cell.length_a   1.000
_cell.length_b   1.000
_cell.length_c   1.000
_cell.angle_alpha   90.00
_cell.angle_beta   90.00
_cell.angle_gamma   90.00
#
_symmetry.space_group_name_H-M   'P 1'
#
loop_
_entity.id
_entity.type
_entity.pdbx_description
1 polymer ?
#
loop_
_entity_poly.entity_id
_entity_poly.type
_entity_poly.pdbx_seq_one_letter_code
_entity_poly.pdbx_strand_id
1 'polypeptide(L)'
;MRLALAQFNPIVGDIAGNANEIARLAREAMAAGADVLLTPELALTGYSPEDLLLRPAFYAEVNRQLDRLMEIDGITLIIGHPAMLGSERFNAATVMRDGNILGTYHKMRLPNEEVFDEVRYFTPGVAPLVFGQDGVNIGVLVCEDIWGPEPAAEALDAGADVLLVMNASPFHREKHAVREQECRWRVEETGLPVAYVNLVGGQDELVFDGASFALNRAGEPVCRLPHFEAALGFLDVQDGDIRPAVMAPLPDPVEAVYRALVLGVRDYIGKNGFPGVLLGLSGGIDSALTLAIAVDALGADRVHAVMMPSRYTADISVDDSRDMVERLGVRYDEVAIWPMYESFMQALTPLFAGAAADTTEENLQSRIRGVILMALSNKTGKLVLTTGNKSEMTTGYATLYGDMAGGFAVLKDVAKTLVYELSEWRNRQGSEVIPRRIIDRAPSAELRPDQVDQDSLPPYDVLDAIMAEYVEMNRSAADIVALGYDTADVERITRLLKVNEYKRRQAPVGPAHHPPRLRQGLALSDHQPLSLSRTKEESVMKKLLLACALAIAPFAAQADAIASLKQFVGQTRSMKAEFTQVVSGRQTQTASGSLELSRPGKFRWTYSQPYPQLIVGDGQRLWVYDSDLAQVTSKKLDDALGSSPAALLAGSNEIERDYRLKNLGMQNGFDWLEATPKKEGSFNSVRMGFKGSELAGMVLTDSFGQTTTLTFSQVQKNPKIDPDRFRFTPPKGVDVVSD
;
A
#
# COMPACT_ATOMS: atom_id res chain seq x y z
N MET A 1 13.84 15.63 32.32
CA MET A 1 12.95 16.14 31.27
C MET A 1 11.65 15.34 31.29
N ARG A 2 10.50 15.99 31.18
CA ARG A 2 9.18 15.37 31.05
C ARG A 2 8.62 15.61 29.65
N LEU A 3 8.29 14.53 28.95
CA LEU A 3 7.71 14.55 27.60
C LEU A 3 6.19 14.40 27.67
N ALA A 4 5.48 15.11 26.81
CA ALA A 4 4.06 14.92 26.55
C ALA A 4 3.85 14.35 25.13
N LEU A 5 3.12 13.24 25.03
CA LEU A 5 2.74 12.59 23.77
C LEU A 5 1.30 12.99 23.43
N ALA A 6 1.13 13.79 22.38
CA ALA A 6 -0.18 14.24 21.91
C ALA A 6 -0.79 13.21 20.94
N GLN A 7 -1.47 12.19 21.46
CA GLN A 7 -2.26 11.29 20.62
C GLN A 7 -3.63 11.92 20.35
N PHE A 8 -3.80 12.57 19.21
CA PHE A 8 -5.05 13.26 18.89
C PHE A 8 -5.52 13.01 17.46
N ASN A 9 -6.74 13.48 17.19
CA ASN A 9 -7.50 13.22 15.97
C ASN A 9 -7.60 14.47 15.09
N PRO A 10 -6.59 14.75 14.25
CA PRO A 10 -6.64 15.87 13.34
C PRO A 10 -7.65 15.64 12.21
N ILE A 11 -8.15 16.74 11.64
CA ILE A 11 -9.01 16.74 10.46
C ILE A 11 -8.19 17.19 9.27
N VAL A 12 -8.18 16.39 8.20
CA VAL A 12 -7.43 16.72 6.98
C VAL A 12 -7.91 18.06 6.42
N GLY A 13 -6.98 18.99 6.26
CA GLY A 13 -7.22 20.32 5.69
C GLY A 13 -7.78 21.37 6.66
N ASP A 14 -8.24 21.01 7.85
CA ASP A 14 -8.62 21.99 8.90
C ASP A 14 -7.40 22.46 9.69
N ILE A 15 -6.48 23.13 9.00
CA ILE A 15 -5.17 23.52 9.55
C ILE A 15 -5.35 24.41 10.79
N ALA A 16 -6.32 25.33 10.76
CA ALA A 16 -6.59 26.22 11.89
C ALA A 16 -7.21 25.48 13.09
N GLY A 17 -8.14 24.54 12.85
CA GLY A 17 -8.71 23.69 13.89
C GLY A 17 -7.65 22.79 14.54
N ASN A 18 -6.81 22.15 13.73
CA ASN A 18 -5.70 21.32 14.22
C ASN A 18 -4.70 22.16 15.03
N ALA A 19 -4.35 23.38 14.59
CA ALA A 19 -3.50 24.29 15.34
C ALA A 19 -4.13 24.72 16.69
N ASN A 20 -5.45 24.94 16.74
CA ASN A 20 -6.14 25.23 17.99
C ASN A 20 -6.03 24.07 18.98
N GLU A 21 -6.17 22.84 18.48
CA GLU A 21 -6.08 21.64 19.30
C GLU A 21 -4.65 21.40 19.82
N ILE A 22 -3.63 21.55 18.96
CA ILE A 22 -2.23 21.51 19.36
C ILE A 22 -1.94 22.58 20.44
N ALA A 23 -2.43 23.81 20.27
CA ALA A 23 -2.26 24.87 21.26
C ALA A 23 -2.97 24.56 22.59
N ARG A 24 -4.13 23.91 22.56
CA ARG A 24 -4.83 23.44 23.77
C ARG A 24 -4.01 22.38 24.50
N LEU A 25 -3.54 21.37 23.76
CA LEU A 25 -2.71 20.28 24.29
C LEU A 25 -1.37 20.78 24.84
N ALA A 26 -0.74 21.77 24.20
CA ALA A 26 0.47 22.41 24.70
C ALA A 26 0.25 23.09 26.06
N ARG A 27 -0.87 23.81 26.23
CA ARG A 27 -1.22 24.42 27.52
C ARG A 27 -1.49 23.39 28.61
N GLU A 28 -2.17 22.30 28.27
CA GLU A 28 -2.40 21.19 29.20
C GLU A 28 -1.10 20.48 29.59
N ALA A 29 -0.20 20.28 28.62
CA ALA A 29 1.11 19.70 28.85
C ALA A 29 1.96 20.58 29.78
N MET A 30 1.99 21.91 29.54
CA MET A 30 2.65 22.87 30.44
C MET A 30 2.07 22.85 31.85
N ALA A 31 0.74 22.83 31.99
CA ALA A 31 0.08 22.76 33.29
C ALA A 31 0.42 21.46 34.04
N ALA A 32 0.72 20.38 33.32
CA ALA A 32 1.20 19.11 33.86
C ALA A 32 2.74 19.05 34.04
N GLY A 33 3.46 20.15 33.80
CA GLY A 33 4.91 20.26 33.97
C GLY A 33 5.74 19.58 32.88
N ALA A 34 5.19 19.38 31.68
CA ALA A 34 5.95 18.86 30.55
C ALA A 34 6.88 19.93 29.95
N ASP A 35 8.09 19.51 29.59
CA ASP A 35 9.12 20.33 28.97
C ASP A 35 9.03 20.31 27.43
N VAL A 36 8.50 19.20 26.88
CA VAL A 36 8.38 18.95 25.44
C VAL A 36 7.00 18.37 25.11
N LEU A 37 6.37 18.85 24.05
CA LEU A 37 5.19 18.24 23.44
C LEU A 37 5.54 17.67 22.06
N LEU A 38 5.28 16.38 21.85
CA LEU A 38 5.44 15.70 20.57
C LEU A 38 4.07 15.41 19.94
N THR A 39 3.85 15.89 18.71
CA THR A 39 2.64 15.58 17.93
C THR A 39 2.83 14.40 16.99
N PRO A 40 1.75 13.83 16.42
CA PRO A 40 1.84 12.88 15.32
C PRO A 40 2.43 13.48 14.04
N GLU A 41 2.67 12.62 13.06
CA GLU A 41 3.10 13.00 11.72
C GLU A 41 2.03 13.83 11.00
N LEU A 42 2.45 14.90 10.30
CA LEU A 42 1.57 15.86 9.62
C LEU A 42 0.37 16.35 10.47
N ALA A 43 0.50 16.34 11.80
CA ALA A 43 -0.56 16.67 12.75
C ALA A 43 -1.22 18.03 12.48
N LEU A 44 -0.46 19.02 12.01
CA LEU A 44 -1.00 20.34 11.71
C LEU A 44 -1.99 20.32 10.53
N THR A 45 -1.80 19.42 9.57
CA THR A 45 -2.65 19.32 8.37
C THR A 45 -3.62 18.15 8.39
N GLY A 46 -3.43 17.20 9.30
CA GLY A 46 -4.00 15.85 9.20
C GLY A 46 -3.25 15.00 8.17
N TYR A 47 -3.44 13.68 8.25
CA TYR A 47 -2.79 12.70 7.39
C TYR A 47 -3.82 11.74 6.76
N SER A 48 -3.76 11.41 5.46
CA SER A 48 -2.93 12.03 4.42
C SER A 48 -3.73 13.13 3.71
N PRO A 49 -3.16 14.32 3.45
CA PRO A 49 -3.83 15.39 2.72
C PRO A 49 -3.78 15.23 1.18
N GLU A 50 -3.10 14.19 0.67
CA GLU A 50 -3.01 13.85 -0.76
C GLU A 50 -2.67 15.07 -1.65
N ASP A 51 -3.37 15.26 -2.76
CA ASP A 51 -3.12 16.33 -3.74
C ASP A 51 -3.30 17.76 -3.18
N LEU A 52 -3.79 17.96 -1.94
CA LEU A 52 -3.67 19.27 -1.26
C LEU A 52 -2.19 19.68 -1.09
N LEU A 53 -1.29 18.71 -0.98
CA LEU A 53 0.17 18.91 -0.92
C LEU A 53 0.74 19.48 -2.23
N LEU A 54 -0.03 19.51 -3.32
CA LEU A 54 0.39 20.13 -4.57
C LEU A 54 -0.04 21.60 -4.68
N ARG A 55 -0.72 22.14 -3.66
CA ARG A 55 -1.30 23.51 -3.70
C ARG A 55 -0.46 24.50 -2.88
N PRO A 56 0.12 25.55 -3.49
CA PRO A 56 0.91 26.54 -2.76
C PRO A 56 0.16 27.25 -1.62
N ALA A 57 -1.15 27.50 -1.80
CA ALA A 57 -1.98 28.12 -0.76
C ALA A 57 -2.09 27.27 0.52
N PHE A 58 -1.94 25.94 0.40
CA PHE A 58 -1.94 25.03 1.54
C PHE A 58 -0.74 25.30 2.45
N TYR A 59 0.45 25.43 1.87
CA TYR A 59 1.69 25.77 2.60
C TYR A 59 1.65 27.17 3.21
N ALA A 60 1.03 28.15 2.54
CA ALA A 60 0.86 29.49 3.10
C ALA A 60 0.04 29.46 4.40
N GLU A 61 -1.03 28.65 4.44
CA GLU A 61 -1.84 28.47 5.64
C GLU A 61 -1.10 27.67 6.73
N VAL A 62 -0.36 26.62 6.35
CA VAL A 62 0.52 25.88 7.27
C VAL A 62 1.50 26.82 7.97
N ASN A 63 2.22 27.65 7.20
CA ASN A 63 3.19 28.60 7.75
C ASN A 63 2.52 29.60 8.71
N ARG A 64 1.33 30.12 8.35
CA ARG A 64 0.57 31.03 9.21
C ARG A 64 0.21 30.40 10.56
N GLN A 65 -0.17 29.12 10.58
CA GLN A 65 -0.47 28.43 11.82
C GLN A 65 0.78 28.03 12.61
N LEU A 66 1.89 27.70 11.94
CA LEU A 66 3.18 27.48 12.61
C LEU A 66 3.66 28.75 13.31
N ASP A 67 3.57 29.92 12.65
CA ASP A 67 3.91 31.22 13.25
C ASP A 67 3.10 31.46 14.53
N ARG A 68 1.82 31.12 14.52
CA ARG A 68 0.93 31.24 15.68
C ARG A 68 1.27 30.24 16.80
N LEU A 69 1.65 29.00 16.46
CA LEU A 69 2.06 28.00 17.46
C LEU A 69 3.40 28.36 18.11
N MET A 70 4.28 29.03 17.36
CA MET A 70 5.58 29.52 17.83
C MET A 70 5.45 30.66 18.86
N GLU A 71 4.29 31.32 18.96
CA GLU A 71 3.98 32.29 20.03
C GLU A 71 3.76 31.64 21.42
N ILE A 72 3.73 30.31 21.50
CA ILE A 72 3.58 29.59 22.77
C ILE A 72 4.95 29.45 23.44
N ASP A 73 5.16 30.23 24.50
CA ASP A 73 6.35 30.18 25.35
C ASP A 73 6.22 29.12 26.46
N GLY A 74 7.36 28.65 26.97
CA GLY A 74 7.47 27.81 28.17
C GLY A 74 7.52 26.30 27.92
N ILE A 75 7.37 25.86 26.66
CA ILE A 75 7.42 24.44 26.26
C ILE A 75 8.09 24.30 24.88
N THR A 76 8.86 23.24 24.68
CA THR A 76 9.36 22.88 23.35
C THR A 76 8.26 22.13 22.59
N LEU A 77 7.89 22.62 21.41
CA LEU A 77 6.92 21.96 20.53
C LEU A 77 7.65 21.25 19.39
N ILE A 78 7.28 20.00 19.13
CA ILE A 78 7.73 19.23 17.97
C ILE A 78 6.49 18.94 17.12
N ILE A 79 6.31 19.71 16.05
CA ILE A 79 5.09 19.73 15.24
C ILE A 79 5.33 19.07 13.90
N GLY A 80 4.52 18.06 13.57
CA GLY A 80 4.48 17.43 12.25
C GLY A 80 3.68 18.28 11.26
N HIS A 81 4.27 18.63 10.12
CA HIS A 81 3.63 19.43 9.07
C HIS A 81 4.33 19.24 7.70
N PRO A 82 3.68 19.55 6.57
CA PRO A 82 4.38 19.61 5.31
C PRO A 82 5.19 20.91 5.22
N ALA A 83 6.42 20.84 4.75
CA ALA A 83 7.30 22.00 4.55
C ALA A 83 7.61 22.20 3.07
N MET A 84 7.93 23.44 2.68
CA MET A 84 8.36 23.77 1.32
C MET A 84 9.65 24.58 1.38
N LEU A 85 10.69 24.13 0.67
CA LEU A 85 11.98 24.82 0.55
C LEU A 85 12.29 25.01 -0.94
N GLY A 86 12.15 26.25 -1.42
CA GLY A 86 12.20 26.52 -2.86
C GLY A 86 11.05 25.83 -3.58
N SER A 87 11.36 24.94 -4.54
CA SER A 87 10.37 24.12 -5.26
C SER A 87 10.10 22.77 -4.60
N GLU A 88 10.94 22.36 -3.66
CA GLU A 88 10.88 21.05 -3.01
C GLU A 88 9.89 21.07 -1.86
N ARG A 89 9.23 19.93 -1.63
CA ARG A 89 8.26 19.73 -0.54
C ARG A 89 8.74 18.57 0.32
N PHE A 90 8.56 18.68 1.62
CA PHE A 90 9.00 17.68 2.59
C PHE A 90 7.87 17.33 3.55
N ASN A 91 7.83 16.08 3.96
CA ASN A 91 7.15 15.67 5.19
C ASN A 91 8.09 16.00 6.35
N ALA A 92 7.69 16.91 7.23
CA ALA A 92 8.62 17.58 8.13
C ALA A 92 8.16 17.56 9.59
N ALA A 93 9.13 17.64 10.49
CA ALA A 93 8.93 17.90 11.91
C ALA A 93 9.73 19.15 12.30
N THR A 94 9.05 20.20 12.74
CA THR A 94 9.73 21.43 13.21
C THR A 94 9.74 21.48 14.73
N VAL A 95 10.94 21.68 15.29
CA VAL A 95 11.18 21.89 16.71
C VAL A 95 11.25 23.39 16.97
N MET A 96 10.38 23.87 17.84
CA MET A 96 10.29 25.29 18.19
C MET A 96 10.18 25.48 19.71
N ARG A 97 10.76 26.55 20.22
CA ARG A 97 10.71 26.93 21.63
C ARG A 97 10.86 28.44 21.79
N ASP A 98 10.01 29.05 22.62
CA ASP A 98 10.11 30.44 23.06
C ASP A 98 10.33 31.42 21.88
N GLY A 99 9.50 31.32 20.84
CA GLY A 99 9.58 32.14 19.64
C GLY A 99 10.70 31.79 18.64
N ASN A 100 11.47 30.71 18.86
CA ASN A 100 12.59 30.32 18.01
C ASN A 100 12.39 28.93 17.39
N ILE A 101 12.78 28.77 16.12
CA ILE A 101 12.92 27.45 15.48
C ILE A 101 14.31 26.91 15.82
N LEU A 102 14.35 25.77 16.52
CA LEU A 102 15.59 25.07 16.86
C LEU A 102 16.10 24.20 15.71
N GLY A 103 15.18 23.67 14.90
CA GLY A 103 15.50 22.94 13.68
C GLY A 103 14.27 22.33 13.02
N THR A 104 14.42 21.93 11.76
CA THR A 104 13.38 21.22 11.00
C THR A 104 13.98 19.95 10.43
N TYR A 105 13.37 18.82 10.77
CA TYR A 105 13.68 17.51 10.23
C TYR A 105 12.83 17.26 8.99
N HIS A 106 13.40 16.59 7.99
CA HIS A 106 12.68 16.12 6.82
C HIS A 106 12.74 14.59 6.80
N LYS A 107 11.59 13.93 6.69
CA LYS A 107 11.46 12.47 6.62
C LYS A 107 12.38 11.89 5.56
N MET A 108 13.23 10.93 5.94
CA MET A 108 14.26 10.38 5.05
C MET A 108 13.71 9.24 4.20
N ARG A 109 12.88 8.39 4.79
CA ARG A 109 12.27 7.24 4.11
C ARG A 109 10.84 7.59 3.74
N LEU A 110 10.57 7.68 2.44
CA LEU A 110 9.23 7.96 1.92
C LEU A 110 8.54 6.66 1.49
N PRO A 111 7.47 6.23 2.16
CA PRO A 111 6.72 5.04 1.76
C PRO A 111 6.03 5.28 0.41
N ASN A 112 6.05 4.27 -0.46
CA ASN A 112 5.42 4.30 -1.78
C ASN A 112 4.73 2.97 -2.12
N GLU A 113 4.19 2.33 -1.10
CA GLU A 113 3.57 1.02 -1.18
C GLU A 113 2.29 1.04 -0.35
N GLU A 114 1.45 0.03 -0.56
CA GLU A 114 0.18 -0.12 0.14
C GLU A 114 -0.77 1.08 -0.09
N VAL A 115 -1.01 1.88 0.96
CA VAL A 115 -1.87 3.08 0.99
C VAL A 115 -1.08 4.38 0.87
N PHE A 116 0.24 4.29 0.72
CA PHE A 116 1.12 5.46 0.71
C PHE A 116 1.68 5.74 -0.69
N ASP A 117 1.67 7.02 -1.08
CA ASP A 117 2.27 7.55 -2.31
C ASP A 117 3.11 8.80 -1.99
N GLU A 118 3.92 8.74 -0.92
CA GLU A 118 4.63 9.95 -0.43
C GLU A 118 5.67 10.46 -1.43
N VAL A 119 6.23 9.60 -2.28
CA VAL A 119 7.19 10.01 -3.32
C VAL A 119 6.56 10.86 -4.42
N ARG A 120 5.23 10.83 -4.57
CA ARG A 120 4.49 11.77 -5.44
C ARG A 120 4.55 13.20 -4.89
N TYR A 121 4.51 13.33 -3.56
CA TYR A 121 4.30 14.61 -2.90
C TYR A 121 5.59 15.24 -2.38
N PHE A 122 6.52 14.42 -1.89
CA PHE A 122 7.66 14.85 -1.11
C PHE A 122 9.01 14.38 -1.67
N THR A 123 10.04 15.13 -1.29
CA THR A 123 11.45 14.82 -1.50
C THR A 123 12.01 14.26 -0.19
N PRO A 124 12.84 13.19 -0.22
CA PRO A 124 13.41 12.62 1.00
C PRO A 124 14.40 13.60 1.66
N GLY A 125 14.41 13.61 2.99
CA GLY A 125 15.43 14.26 3.80
C GLY A 125 16.79 13.56 3.70
N VAL A 126 17.84 14.28 4.10
CA VAL A 126 19.24 13.82 3.95
C VAL A 126 20.11 14.07 5.19
N ALA A 127 19.53 14.57 6.28
CA ALA A 127 20.27 14.93 7.48
C ALA A 127 19.45 14.65 8.75
N PRO A 128 20.06 14.09 9.81
CA PRO A 128 19.40 13.88 11.08
C PRO A 128 19.13 15.22 11.78
N LEU A 129 18.15 15.25 12.68
CA LEU A 129 17.91 16.37 13.59
C LEU A 129 18.08 15.89 15.04
N VAL A 130 19.04 16.48 15.74
CA VAL A 130 19.26 16.30 17.17
C VAL A 130 19.27 17.66 17.86
N PHE A 131 18.54 17.81 18.95
CA PHE A 131 18.53 19.03 19.77
C PHE A 131 18.60 18.71 21.26
N GLY A 132 19.16 19.61 22.06
CA GLY A 132 19.31 19.43 23.51
C GLY A 132 18.12 19.99 24.30
N GLN A 133 17.64 19.24 25.29
CA GLN A 133 16.63 19.66 26.27
C GLN A 133 17.03 19.13 27.65
N ASP A 134 17.22 20.01 28.63
CA ASP A 134 17.57 19.67 30.02
C ASP A 134 18.73 18.66 30.17
N GLY A 135 19.74 18.80 29.32
CA GLY A 135 20.92 17.92 29.30
C GLY A 135 20.73 16.58 28.60
N VAL A 136 19.60 16.36 27.92
CA VAL A 136 19.31 15.18 27.09
C VAL A 136 19.29 15.61 25.62
N ASN A 137 20.02 14.90 24.77
CA ASN A 137 19.97 15.09 23.32
C ASN A 137 18.85 14.24 22.71
N ILE A 138 17.98 14.87 21.94
CA ILE A 138 16.77 14.25 21.39
C ILE A 138 16.91 14.13 19.88
N GLY A 139 16.87 12.90 19.36
CA GLY A 139 16.75 12.63 17.92
C GLY A 139 15.28 12.61 17.49
N VAL A 140 14.97 13.22 16.35
CA VAL A 140 13.62 13.26 15.77
C VAL A 140 13.57 12.39 14.52
N LEU A 141 12.57 11.51 14.45
CA LEU A 141 12.28 10.66 13.29
C LEU A 141 10.79 10.75 12.91
N VAL A 142 10.47 10.45 11.64
CA VAL A 142 9.09 10.46 11.14
C VAL A 142 8.72 9.11 10.53
N CYS A 143 7.81 8.41 11.19
CA CYS A 143 7.15 7.18 10.75
C CYS A 143 8.06 6.16 10.07
N GLU A 144 8.02 6.10 8.73
CA GLU A 144 8.75 5.12 7.90
C GLU A 144 10.28 5.10 8.16
N ASP A 145 10.82 6.17 8.75
CA ASP A 145 12.21 6.23 9.21
C ASP A 145 12.55 5.14 10.22
N ILE A 146 11.62 4.72 11.10
CA ILE A 146 11.89 3.70 12.14
C ILE A 146 11.97 2.27 11.59
N TRP A 147 11.47 2.05 10.37
CA TRP A 147 11.42 0.74 9.70
C TRP A 147 12.74 0.39 9.00
N GLY A 148 13.66 1.36 8.91
CA GLY A 148 15.03 1.14 8.46
C GLY A 148 16.02 1.42 9.59
N PRO A 149 17.20 0.77 9.62
CA PRO A 149 18.21 1.02 10.63
C PRO A 149 18.91 2.38 10.46
N GLU A 150 18.98 2.93 9.24
CA GLU A 150 19.83 4.08 8.90
C GLU A 150 19.43 5.37 9.64
N PRO A 151 18.16 5.82 9.65
CA PRO A 151 17.80 7.08 10.29
C PRO A 151 18.06 7.09 11.81
N ALA A 152 17.81 5.96 12.48
CA ALA A 152 18.10 5.80 13.91
C ALA A 152 19.61 5.81 14.19
N ALA A 153 20.41 5.16 13.35
CA ALA A 153 21.87 5.18 13.44
C ALA A 153 22.44 6.59 13.18
N GLU A 154 21.92 7.32 12.19
CA GLU A 154 22.34 8.71 11.92
C GLU A 154 22.02 9.65 13.09
N ALA A 155 20.88 9.46 13.76
CA ALA A 155 20.54 10.21 14.97
C ALA A 155 21.50 9.89 16.14
N LEU A 156 21.88 8.61 16.31
CA LEU A 156 22.90 8.20 17.28
C LEU A 156 24.27 8.84 16.98
N ASP A 157 24.72 8.79 15.72
CA ASP A 157 25.99 9.38 15.28
C ASP A 157 26.00 10.91 15.47
N ALA A 158 24.84 11.55 15.37
CA ALA A 158 24.64 12.96 15.69
C ALA A 158 24.54 13.27 17.20
N GLY A 159 24.61 12.23 18.05
CA GLY A 159 24.71 12.35 19.52
C GLY A 159 23.38 12.27 20.27
N ALA A 160 22.33 11.68 19.70
CA ALA A 160 21.05 11.48 20.39
C ALA A 160 21.20 10.54 21.60
N ASP A 161 20.46 10.84 22.68
CA ASP A 161 20.29 10.00 23.87
C ASP A 161 18.92 9.29 23.89
N VAL A 162 17.93 9.84 23.17
CA VAL A 162 16.56 9.31 23.05
C VAL A 162 16.01 9.63 21.66
N LEU A 163 15.20 8.73 21.10
CA LEU A 163 14.49 8.94 19.84
C LEU A 163 13.02 9.29 20.10
N LEU A 164 12.54 10.37 19.47
CA LEU A 164 11.13 10.73 19.39
C LEU A 164 10.64 10.49 17.96
N VAL A 165 9.68 9.59 17.83
CA VAL A 165 9.15 9.14 16.53
C VAL A 165 7.71 9.59 16.43
N MET A 166 7.41 10.46 15.47
CA MET A 166 6.04 10.88 15.16
C MET A 166 5.48 10.07 13.99
N ASN A 167 4.22 9.64 14.10
CA ASN A 167 3.66 8.67 13.17
C ASN A 167 2.22 9.01 12.79
N ALA A 168 1.87 8.69 11.55
CA ALA A 168 0.51 8.46 11.11
C ALA A 168 0.46 7.04 10.54
N SER A 169 0.60 6.05 11.42
CA SER A 169 0.59 4.63 11.06
C SER A 169 -0.84 4.10 11.10
N PRO A 170 -1.43 3.67 9.96
CA PRO A 170 -2.79 3.17 9.92
C PRO A 170 -2.88 1.79 10.60
N PHE A 171 -4.07 1.50 11.08
CA PHE A 171 -4.43 0.26 11.75
C PHE A 171 -4.51 -0.90 10.76
N HIS A 172 -3.95 -2.03 11.17
CA HIS A 172 -4.46 -3.35 10.82
C HIS A 172 -4.30 -4.27 12.02
N ARG A 173 -4.98 -5.42 12.02
CA ARG A 173 -5.11 -6.34 13.16
C ARG A 173 -3.80 -6.59 13.92
N GLU A 174 -2.71 -6.88 13.21
CA GLU A 174 -1.40 -7.21 13.80
C GLU A 174 -0.42 -6.02 13.92
N LYS A 175 -0.82 -4.80 13.52
CA LYS A 175 0.14 -3.69 13.30
C LYS A 175 0.83 -3.24 14.60
N HIS A 176 0.12 -3.25 15.73
CA HIS A 176 0.69 -2.78 17.00
C HIS A 176 1.91 -3.60 17.43
N ALA A 177 1.82 -4.93 17.36
CA ALA A 177 2.93 -5.82 17.69
C ALA A 177 4.12 -5.60 16.74
N VAL A 178 3.85 -5.38 15.45
CA VAL A 178 4.87 -5.06 14.45
C VAL A 178 5.59 -3.74 14.78
N ARG A 179 4.86 -2.68 15.15
CA ARG A 179 5.45 -1.38 15.52
C ARG A 179 6.38 -1.49 16.73
N GLU A 180 5.93 -2.20 17.79
CA GLU A 180 6.77 -2.43 18.98
C GLU A 180 8.02 -3.24 18.64
N GLN A 181 7.91 -4.23 17.75
CA GLN A 181 9.03 -5.06 17.32
C GLN A 181 10.07 -4.27 16.50
N GLU A 182 9.64 -3.43 15.56
CA GLU A 182 10.54 -2.56 14.80
C GLU A 182 11.28 -1.60 15.72
N CYS A 183 10.57 -0.94 16.63
CA CYS A 183 11.19 -0.04 17.60
C CYS A 183 12.19 -0.79 18.49
N ARG A 184 11.88 -2.03 18.89
CA ARG A 184 12.79 -2.87 19.68
C ARG A 184 14.08 -3.16 18.93
N TRP A 185 14.02 -3.48 17.64
CA TRP A 185 15.23 -3.65 16.83
C TRP A 185 16.05 -2.37 16.77
N ARG A 186 15.42 -1.20 16.61
CA ARG A 186 16.15 0.08 16.64
C ARG A 186 16.80 0.34 18.00
N VAL A 187 16.14 -0.02 19.10
CA VAL A 187 16.74 0.05 20.46
C VAL A 187 17.93 -0.90 20.58
N GLU A 188 17.82 -2.13 20.09
CA GLU A 188 18.90 -3.13 20.12
C GLU A 188 20.12 -2.69 19.29
N GLU A 189 19.89 -2.05 18.15
CA GLU A 189 20.93 -1.57 17.23
C GLU A 189 21.65 -0.33 17.77
N THR A 190 20.91 0.60 18.39
CA THR A 190 21.43 1.93 18.75
C THR A 190 21.67 2.13 20.24
N GLY A 191 21.03 1.33 21.10
CA GLY A 191 20.96 1.56 22.54
C GLY A 191 20.16 2.80 22.93
N LEU A 192 19.36 3.38 22.02
CA LEU A 192 18.53 4.54 22.31
C LEU A 192 17.12 4.11 22.69
N PRO A 193 16.55 4.57 23.82
CA PRO A 193 15.13 4.43 24.08
C PRO A 193 14.30 5.19 23.05
N VAL A 194 13.06 4.74 22.83
CA VAL A 194 12.17 5.25 21.79
C VAL A 194 10.84 5.67 22.40
N ALA A 195 10.40 6.90 22.15
CA ALA A 195 9.00 7.30 22.37
C ALA A 195 8.29 7.45 21.01
N TYR A 196 7.19 6.74 20.85
CA TYR A 196 6.43 6.63 19.61
C TYR A 196 5.05 7.26 19.81
N VAL A 197 4.78 8.38 19.15
CA VAL A 197 3.44 8.97 19.10
C VAL A 197 2.77 8.66 17.77
N ASN A 198 1.53 8.21 17.82
CA ASN A 198 0.74 7.91 16.63
C ASN A 198 -0.53 8.75 16.61
N LEU A 199 -0.99 9.04 15.39
CA LEU A 199 -2.30 9.63 15.14
C LEU A 199 -3.41 8.67 15.60
N VAL A 200 -4.56 9.21 16.00
CA VAL A 200 -5.78 8.41 16.23
C VAL A 200 -6.95 9.02 15.48
N GLY A 201 -7.81 8.22 14.86
CA GLY A 201 -8.99 8.71 14.12
C GLY A 201 -9.19 8.05 12.77
N GLY A 202 -10.39 8.18 12.21
CA GLY A 202 -10.71 7.80 10.83
C GLY A 202 -10.40 8.93 9.84
N GLN A 203 -9.82 8.59 8.70
CA GLN A 203 -9.68 9.45 7.53
C GLN A 203 -10.02 8.63 6.29
N ASP A 204 -11.18 8.91 5.71
CA ASP A 204 -11.71 8.18 4.55
C ASP A 204 -11.71 6.66 4.76
N GLU A 205 -10.83 5.91 4.09
CA GLU A 205 -10.71 4.46 4.28
C GLU A 205 -9.76 4.04 5.41
N LEU A 206 -8.88 4.93 5.84
CA LEU A 206 -7.89 4.63 6.86
C LEU A 206 -8.46 4.87 8.25
N VAL A 207 -8.09 4.00 9.18
CA VAL A 207 -8.29 4.22 10.61
C VAL A 207 -6.91 4.22 11.26
N PHE A 208 -6.61 5.24 12.04
CA PHE A 208 -5.42 5.32 12.88
C PHE A 208 -5.82 4.97 14.31
N ASP A 209 -5.13 4.01 14.89
CA ASP A 209 -5.48 3.39 16.17
C ASP A 209 -4.87 4.08 17.39
N GLY A 210 -4.00 5.08 17.19
CA GLY A 210 -3.26 5.69 18.29
C GLY A 210 -2.31 4.65 18.89
N ALA A 211 -2.58 4.23 20.12
CA ALA A 211 -1.76 3.27 20.85
C ALA A 211 -0.29 3.68 21.02
N SER A 212 -0.05 4.99 21.11
CA SER A 212 1.28 5.57 21.32
C SER A 212 1.98 4.88 22.50
N PHE A 213 3.25 4.57 22.36
CA PHE A 213 3.98 3.76 23.33
C PHE A 213 5.42 4.25 23.50
N ALA A 214 6.12 3.70 24.49
CA ALA A 214 7.54 3.94 24.65
C ALA A 214 8.29 2.68 25.05
N LEU A 215 9.52 2.53 24.54
CA LEU A 215 10.47 1.51 24.92
C LEU A 215 11.64 2.14 25.69
N ASN A 216 12.04 1.51 26.79
CA ASN A 216 13.25 1.90 27.51
C ASN A 216 14.53 1.46 26.76
N ARG A 217 15.70 1.77 27.31
CA ARG A 217 17.01 1.40 26.75
C ARG A 217 17.23 -0.12 26.65
N ALA A 218 16.46 -0.93 27.38
CA ALA A 218 16.48 -2.39 27.28
C ALA A 218 15.51 -2.95 26.22
N GLY A 219 14.78 -2.09 25.52
CA GLY A 219 13.78 -2.49 24.52
C GLY A 219 12.46 -2.98 25.14
N GLU A 220 12.22 -2.69 26.42
CA GLU A 220 11.01 -3.10 27.13
C GLU A 220 9.92 -2.03 27.01
N PRO A 221 8.65 -2.39 26.71
CA PRO A 221 7.53 -1.45 26.76
C PRO A 221 7.33 -0.89 28.17
N VAL A 222 7.46 0.42 28.30
CA VAL A 222 7.34 1.14 29.57
C VAL A 222 6.14 2.08 29.62
N CYS A 223 5.51 2.34 28.47
CA CYS A 223 4.27 3.11 28.38
C CYS A 223 3.42 2.63 27.20
N ARG A 224 2.10 2.72 27.34
CA ARG A 224 1.13 2.59 26.25
C ARG A 224 -0.12 3.43 26.53
N LEU A 225 -0.51 4.26 25.57
CA LEU A 225 -1.75 5.03 25.58
C LEU A 225 -2.93 4.19 25.07
N PRO A 226 -4.18 4.60 25.37
CA PRO A 226 -5.37 3.88 24.92
C PRO A 226 -5.44 3.71 23.40
N HIS A 227 -6.01 2.59 22.94
CA HIS A 227 -6.34 2.35 21.53
C HIS A 227 -7.61 3.10 21.12
N PHE A 228 -7.65 3.61 19.89
CA PHE A 228 -8.84 4.23 19.28
C PHE A 228 -9.44 5.42 20.06
N GLU A 229 -8.66 6.03 20.94
CA GLU A 229 -9.06 7.17 21.78
C GLU A 229 -8.00 8.27 21.74
N ALA A 230 -8.42 9.53 21.75
CA ALA A 230 -7.49 10.65 21.92
C ALA A 230 -7.01 10.73 23.38
N ALA A 231 -5.72 10.98 23.57
CA ALA A 231 -5.09 11.04 24.89
C ALA A 231 -3.86 11.95 24.88
N LEU A 232 -3.57 12.56 26.03
CA LEU A 232 -2.30 13.25 26.29
C LEU A 232 -1.49 12.40 27.29
N GLY A 233 -0.46 11.73 26.79
CA GLY A 233 0.42 10.88 27.58
C GLY A 233 1.59 11.64 28.18
N PHE A 234 2.11 11.21 29.32
CA PHE A 234 3.30 11.82 29.95
C PHE A 234 4.37 10.78 30.24
N LEU A 235 5.62 11.10 29.91
CA LEU A 235 6.79 10.26 30.14
C LEU A 235 7.88 11.07 30.85
N ASP A 236 8.55 10.48 31.83
CA ASP A 236 9.74 11.08 32.43
C ASP A 236 10.99 10.45 31.84
N VAL A 237 11.90 11.29 31.33
CA VAL A 237 13.23 10.90 30.83
C VAL A 237 14.27 11.31 31.85
N GLN A 238 15.05 10.34 32.31
CA GLN A 238 16.07 10.50 33.34
C GLN A 238 17.31 9.68 32.95
N ASP A 239 18.49 10.29 33.04
CA ASP A 239 19.77 9.66 32.66
C ASP A 239 19.77 9.09 31.22
N GLY A 240 19.03 9.76 30.32
CA GLY A 240 18.85 9.35 28.93
C GLY A 240 17.99 8.08 28.74
N ASP A 241 17.19 7.69 29.72
CA ASP A 241 16.29 6.53 29.65
C ASP A 241 14.84 6.91 29.99
N ILE A 242 13.87 6.20 29.40
CA ILE A 242 12.44 6.44 29.60
C ILE A 242 11.96 5.61 30.79
N ARG A 243 11.38 6.28 31.80
CA ARG A 243 10.84 5.62 32.99
C ARG A 243 9.46 4.99 32.73
N PRO A 244 9.09 3.92 33.45
CA PRO A 244 7.74 3.36 33.44
C PRO A 244 6.65 4.40 33.70
N ALA A 245 5.57 4.32 32.92
CA ALA A 245 4.41 5.20 33.00
C ALA A 245 3.11 4.37 32.85
N VAL A 246 2.05 4.99 32.32
CA VAL A 246 0.76 4.33 32.11
C VAL A 246 0.89 3.20 31.08
N MET A 247 0.28 2.05 31.35
CA MET A 247 0.24 0.91 30.44
C MET A 247 -1.21 0.52 30.19
N ALA A 248 -1.82 1.10 29.16
CA ALA A 248 -3.17 0.74 28.75
C ALA A 248 -3.22 -0.70 28.21
N PRO A 249 -4.29 -1.46 28.49
CA PRO A 249 -4.47 -2.79 27.91
C PRO A 249 -4.71 -2.69 26.40
N LEU A 250 -4.22 -3.68 25.67
CA LEU A 250 -4.56 -3.86 24.26
C LEU A 250 -5.91 -4.59 24.17
N PRO A 251 -6.82 -4.17 23.29
CA PRO A 251 -8.02 -4.94 22.99
C PRO A 251 -7.65 -6.28 22.35
N ASP A 252 -8.53 -7.28 22.48
CA ASP A 252 -8.41 -8.49 21.67
C ASP A 252 -8.60 -8.15 20.16
N PRO A 253 -8.14 -9.01 19.23
CA PRO A 253 -8.19 -8.67 17.82
C PRO A 253 -9.59 -8.39 17.25
N VAL A 254 -10.64 -9.03 17.77
CA VAL A 254 -12.03 -8.84 17.33
C VAL A 254 -12.57 -7.52 17.87
N GLU A 255 -12.31 -7.22 19.15
CA GLU A 255 -12.60 -5.92 19.73
C GLU A 255 -11.90 -4.80 18.94
N ALA A 256 -10.62 -4.99 18.59
CA ALA A 256 -9.85 -3.98 17.87
C ALA A 256 -10.48 -3.66 16.51
N VAL A 257 -10.90 -4.68 15.76
CA VAL A 257 -11.62 -4.48 14.49
C VAL A 257 -12.94 -3.76 14.73
N TYR A 258 -13.76 -4.19 15.70
CA TYR A 258 -15.04 -3.53 15.99
C TYR A 258 -14.86 -2.05 16.32
N ARG A 259 -13.89 -1.72 17.18
CA ARG A 259 -13.57 -0.34 17.56
C ARG A 259 -13.06 0.48 16.37
N ALA A 260 -12.28 -0.12 15.46
CA ALA A 260 -11.86 0.53 14.22
C ALA A 260 -13.06 0.88 13.32
N LEU A 261 -14.01 -0.04 13.14
CA LEU A 261 -15.23 0.19 12.37
C LEU A 261 -16.08 1.31 12.97
N VAL A 262 -16.27 1.30 14.29
CA VAL A 262 -16.99 2.33 15.03
C VAL A 262 -16.32 3.70 14.87
N LEU A 263 -15.00 3.78 15.03
CA LEU A 263 -14.23 5.02 14.87
C LEU A 263 -14.31 5.53 13.43
N GLY A 264 -14.17 4.66 12.43
CA GLY A 264 -14.29 5.00 11.02
C GLY A 264 -15.66 5.61 10.68
N VAL A 265 -16.75 4.99 11.15
CA VAL A 265 -18.11 5.56 10.96
C VAL A 265 -18.27 6.89 11.69
N ARG A 266 -17.85 6.97 12.95
CA ARG A 266 -17.97 8.19 13.76
C ARG A 266 -17.28 9.36 13.08
N ASP A 267 -16.05 9.16 12.62
CA ASP A 267 -15.23 10.21 12.04
C ASP A 267 -15.63 10.56 10.62
N TYR A 268 -16.00 9.58 9.78
CA TYR A 268 -16.49 9.88 8.44
C TYR A 268 -17.76 10.74 8.48
N ILE A 269 -18.69 10.44 9.40
CA ILE A 269 -19.91 11.24 9.58
C ILE A 269 -19.62 12.57 10.26
N GLY A 270 -18.80 12.58 11.32
CA GLY A 270 -18.48 13.77 12.10
C GLY A 270 -17.68 14.81 11.33
N LYS A 271 -16.55 14.39 10.71
CA LYS A 271 -15.63 15.28 9.99
C LYS A 271 -16.26 15.88 8.72
N ASN A 272 -17.19 15.16 8.08
CA ASN A 272 -17.94 15.68 6.93
C ASN A 272 -19.22 16.44 7.31
N GLY A 273 -19.56 16.54 8.61
CA GLY A 273 -20.71 17.32 9.07
C GLY A 273 -22.09 16.72 8.74
N PHE A 274 -22.18 15.41 8.54
CA PHE A 274 -23.47 14.77 8.27
C PHE A 274 -24.34 14.72 9.55
N PRO A 275 -25.64 15.04 9.47
CA PRO A 275 -26.54 15.05 10.62
C PRO A 275 -26.81 13.64 11.19
N GLY A 276 -26.58 12.59 10.40
CA GLY A 276 -26.78 11.20 10.81
C GLY A 276 -26.74 10.26 9.60
N VAL A 277 -27.20 9.03 9.79
CA VAL A 277 -27.13 7.96 8.77
C VAL A 277 -28.48 7.31 8.48
N LEU A 278 -28.58 6.74 7.28
CA LEU A 278 -29.63 5.86 6.78
C LEU A 278 -29.01 4.51 6.45
N LEU A 279 -29.71 3.42 6.72
CA LEU A 279 -29.31 2.10 6.20
C LEU A 279 -30.53 1.23 5.88
N GLY A 280 -30.38 0.41 4.85
CA GLY A 280 -31.36 -0.63 4.53
C GLY A 280 -31.21 -1.79 5.51
N LEU A 281 -32.28 -2.12 6.24
CA LEU A 281 -32.31 -3.27 7.13
C LEU A 281 -32.98 -4.43 6.39
N SER A 282 -32.24 -5.51 6.13
CA SER A 282 -32.72 -6.67 5.36
C SER A 282 -33.22 -7.82 6.23
N GLY A 283 -32.94 -7.78 7.54
CA GLY A 283 -33.07 -8.94 8.44
C GLY A 283 -31.89 -9.92 8.34
N GLY A 284 -30.89 -9.64 7.50
CA GLY A 284 -29.64 -10.38 7.41
C GLY A 284 -28.55 -9.81 8.33
N ILE A 285 -27.56 -10.65 8.64
CA ILE A 285 -26.50 -10.35 9.62
C ILE A 285 -25.65 -9.12 9.28
N ASP A 286 -25.36 -8.85 8.00
CA ASP A 286 -24.49 -7.72 7.63
C ASP A 286 -25.15 -6.38 7.92
N SER A 287 -26.45 -6.26 7.60
CA SER A 287 -27.23 -5.06 7.91
C SER A 287 -27.45 -4.89 9.41
N ALA A 288 -27.60 -6.00 10.16
CA ALA A 288 -27.69 -5.99 11.61
C ALA A 288 -26.37 -5.50 12.24
N LEU A 289 -25.22 -6.08 11.88
CA LEU A 289 -23.93 -5.62 12.38
C LEU A 289 -23.66 -4.16 12.03
N THR A 290 -23.97 -3.75 10.80
CA THR A 290 -23.85 -2.34 10.37
C THR A 290 -24.71 -1.41 11.23
N LEU A 291 -25.94 -1.81 11.56
CA LEU A 291 -26.84 -1.06 12.44
C LEU A 291 -26.26 -0.92 13.85
N ALA A 292 -25.72 -2.00 14.44
CA ALA A 292 -25.09 -1.98 15.75
C ALA A 292 -23.87 -1.03 15.78
N ILE A 293 -23.00 -1.11 14.77
CA ILE A 293 -21.82 -0.22 14.63
C ILE A 293 -22.27 1.24 14.50
N ALA A 294 -23.29 1.52 13.69
CA ALA A 294 -23.79 2.88 13.49
C ALA A 294 -24.34 3.49 14.79
N VAL A 295 -25.04 2.70 15.61
CA VAL A 295 -25.56 3.15 16.91
C VAL A 295 -24.42 3.40 17.89
N ASP A 296 -23.44 2.50 18.00
CA ASP A 296 -22.28 2.70 18.88
C ASP A 296 -21.39 3.88 18.45
N ALA A 297 -21.37 4.18 17.14
CA ALA A 297 -20.62 5.31 16.60
C ALA A 297 -21.30 6.67 16.86
N LEU A 298 -22.63 6.75 16.68
CA LEU A 298 -23.34 8.02 16.53
C LEU A 298 -24.45 8.28 17.55
N GLY A 299 -24.90 7.25 18.27
CA GLY A 299 -26.13 7.27 19.05
C GLY A 299 -27.38 6.96 18.20
N ALA A 300 -28.38 6.34 18.83
CA ALA A 300 -29.59 5.85 18.14
C ALA A 300 -30.42 6.98 17.50
N ASP A 301 -30.37 8.19 18.06
CA ASP A 301 -31.08 9.39 17.58
C ASP A 301 -30.61 9.85 16.19
N ARG A 302 -29.36 9.55 15.84
CA ARG A 302 -28.76 9.90 14.54
C ARG A 302 -28.85 8.80 13.51
N VAL A 303 -29.35 7.62 13.87
CA VAL A 303 -29.51 6.47 12.97
C VAL A 303 -30.97 6.33 12.53
N HIS A 304 -31.17 5.94 11.27
CA HIS A 304 -32.49 5.64 10.72
C HIS A 304 -32.41 4.38 9.86
N ALA A 305 -33.07 3.31 10.32
CA ALA A 305 -33.17 2.05 9.59
C ALA A 305 -34.42 2.04 8.70
N VAL A 306 -34.29 1.52 7.48
CA VAL A 306 -35.42 1.40 6.55
C VAL A 306 -35.52 -0.04 6.05
N MET A 307 -36.62 -0.71 6.36
CA MET A 307 -36.93 -2.04 5.82
C MET A 307 -37.73 -1.88 4.53
N MET A 308 -37.33 -2.62 3.49
CA MET A 308 -37.86 -2.46 2.14
C MET A 308 -38.29 -3.81 1.56
N PRO A 309 -39.41 -4.37 2.05
CA PRO A 309 -39.81 -5.74 1.75
C PRO A 309 -40.34 -5.87 0.32
N SER A 310 -40.05 -7.00 -0.31
CA SER A 310 -40.68 -7.47 -1.55
C SER A 310 -41.67 -8.59 -1.22
N ARG A 311 -42.35 -9.17 -2.23
CA ARG A 311 -43.20 -10.34 -2.03
C ARG A 311 -42.44 -11.61 -1.61
N TYR A 312 -41.11 -11.61 -1.77
CA TYR A 312 -40.24 -12.73 -1.43
C TYR A 312 -39.60 -12.57 -0.06
N THR A 313 -39.70 -11.40 0.56
CA THR A 313 -39.17 -11.16 1.90
C THR A 313 -39.93 -12.01 2.91
N ALA A 314 -39.20 -12.80 3.69
CA ALA A 314 -39.81 -13.67 4.70
C ALA A 314 -40.34 -12.84 5.87
N ASP A 315 -41.50 -13.23 6.43
CA ASP A 315 -42.07 -12.58 7.63
C ASP A 315 -41.04 -12.54 8.78
N ILE A 316 -40.23 -13.61 8.91
CA ILE A 316 -39.20 -13.70 9.94
C ILE A 316 -38.15 -12.59 9.82
N SER A 317 -37.79 -12.19 8.59
CA SER A 317 -36.80 -11.13 8.33
C SER A 317 -37.32 -9.77 8.79
N VAL A 318 -38.62 -9.55 8.62
CA VAL A 318 -39.30 -8.33 9.07
C VAL A 318 -39.42 -8.31 10.60
N ASP A 319 -39.81 -9.43 11.20
CA ASP A 319 -39.93 -9.55 12.65
C ASP A 319 -38.58 -9.41 13.37
N ASP A 320 -37.53 -10.04 12.86
CA ASP A 320 -36.16 -9.91 13.40
C ASP A 320 -35.64 -8.48 13.29
N SER A 321 -35.97 -7.79 12.18
CA SER A 321 -35.61 -6.39 11.98
C SER A 321 -36.32 -5.47 12.98
N ARG A 322 -37.61 -5.71 13.24
CA ARG A 322 -38.40 -4.95 14.23
C ARG A 322 -37.87 -5.17 15.64
N ASP A 323 -37.57 -6.42 16.02
CA ASP A 323 -36.98 -6.77 17.32
C ASP A 323 -35.64 -6.04 17.52
N MET A 324 -34.73 -6.12 16.53
CA MET A 324 -33.45 -5.43 16.62
C MET A 324 -33.58 -3.90 16.78
N VAL A 325 -34.50 -3.30 16.02
CA VAL A 325 -34.79 -1.87 16.09
C VAL A 325 -35.32 -1.48 17.47
N GLU A 326 -36.21 -2.28 18.05
CA GLU A 326 -36.76 -2.06 19.40
C GLU A 326 -35.65 -2.12 20.46
N ARG A 327 -34.76 -3.13 20.37
CA ARG A 327 -33.61 -3.28 21.28
C ARG A 327 -32.67 -2.07 21.23
N LEU A 328 -32.47 -1.47 20.06
CA LEU A 328 -31.53 -0.36 19.86
C LEU A 328 -32.18 1.02 19.98
N GLY A 329 -33.52 1.12 19.99
CA GLY A 329 -34.24 2.40 20.07
C GLY A 329 -34.05 3.30 18.85
N VAL A 330 -33.86 2.72 17.66
CA VAL A 330 -33.55 3.45 16.43
C VAL A 330 -34.85 3.82 15.69
N ARG A 331 -34.85 4.95 14.98
CA ARG A 331 -35.97 5.28 14.09
C ARG A 331 -36.07 4.23 12.98
N TYR A 332 -37.29 3.78 12.72
CA TYR A 332 -37.56 2.74 11.72
C TYR A 332 -38.79 3.05 10.89
N ASP A 333 -38.67 2.88 9.57
CA ASP A 333 -39.73 3.05 8.59
C ASP A 333 -39.74 1.83 7.64
N GLU A 334 -40.93 1.41 7.19
CA GLU A 334 -41.12 0.31 6.24
C GLU A 334 -41.67 0.83 4.91
N VAL A 335 -41.02 0.48 3.80
CA VAL A 335 -41.41 0.90 2.44
C VAL A 335 -41.42 -0.30 1.49
N ALA A 336 -42.60 -0.87 1.24
CA ALA A 336 -42.74 -1.99 0.30
C ALA A 336 -42.30 -1.61 -1.11
N ILE A 337 -41.45 -2.43 -1.74
CA ILE A 337 -40.89 -2.12 -3.07
C ILE A 337 -41.73 -2.67 -4.22
N TRP A 338 -42.69 -3.55 -3.93
CA TRP A 338 -43.43 -4.30 -4.94
C TRP A 338 -44.18 -3.41 -5.95
N PRO A 339 -44.87 -2.33 -5.55
CA PRO A 339 -45.55 -1.46 -6.51
C PRO A 339 -44.59 -0.79 -7.52
N MET A 340 -43.40 -0.40 -7.06
CA MET A 340 -42.35 0.17 -7.91
C MET A 340 -41.80 -0.89 -8.86
N TYR A 341 -41.54 -2.09 -8.33
CA TYR A 341 -41.09 -3.23 -9.13
C TYR A 341 -42.08 -3.57 -10.26
N GLU A 342 -43.38 -3.66 -9.95
CA GLU A 342 -44.42 -3.92 -10.95
C GLU A 342 -44.48 -2.84 -12.02
N SER A 343 -44.32 -1.57 -11.63
CA SER A 343 -44.29 -0.44 -12.58
C SER A 343 -43.10 -0.54 -13.54
N PHE A 344 -41.91 -0.90 -13.04
CA PHE A 344 -40.74 -1.15 -13.89
C PHE A 344 -40.96 -2.37 -14.79
N MET A 345 -41.46 -3.48 -14.25
CA MET A 345 -41.71 -4.69 -15.03
C MET A 345 -42.75 -4.45 -16.11
N GLN A 346 -43.81 -3.69 -15.86
CA GLN A 346 -44.80 -3.33 -16.87
C GLN A 346 -44.17 -2.58 -18.05
N ALA A 347 -43.26 -1.64 -17.77
CA ALA A 347 -42.55 -0.88 -18.80
C ALA A 347 -41.52 -1.72 -19.57
N LEU A 348 -40.85 -2.67 -18.89
CA LEU A 348 -39.77 -3.49 -19.47
C LEU A 348 -40.25 -4.77 -20.15
N THR A 349 -41.41 -5.31 -19.78
CA THR A 349 -41.97 -6.56 -20.33
C THR A 349 -41.98 -6.59 -21.87
N PRO A 350 -42.39 -5.53 -22.59
CA PRO A 350 -42.34 -5.54 -24.06
C PRO A 350 -40.91 -5.66 -24.62
N LEU A 351 -39.90 -5.18 -23.89
CA LEU A 351 -38.49 -5.25 -24.27
C LEU A 351 -37.85 -6.59 -23.92
N PHE A 352 -38.40 -7.30 -22.93
CA PHE A 352 -37.97 -8.63 -22.49
C PHE A 352 -38.70 -9.77 -23.21
N ALA A 353 -39.46 -9.48 -24.27
CA ALA A 353 -40.29 -10.46 -24.95
C ALA A 353 -39.50 -11.71 -25.39
N GLY A 354 -39.86 -12.87 -24.86
CA GLY A 354 -39.23 -14.16 -25.16
C GLY A 354 -38.00 -14.50 -24.33
N ALA A 355 -37.53 -13.60 -23.46
CA ALA A 355 -36.48 -13.90 -22.48
C ALA A 355 -37.07 -14.58 -21.22
N ALA A 356 -36.31 -15.50 -20.62
CA ALA A 356 -36.63 -16.05 -19.32
C ALA A 356 -36.16 -15.10 -18.22
N ALA A 357 -36.85 -15.09 -17.07
CA ALA A 357 -36.41 -14.32 -15.91
C ALA A 357 -35.03 -14.80 -15.43
N ASP A 358 -34.18 -13.87 -15.04
CA ASP A 358 -32.82 -14.13 -14.58
C ASP A 358 -32.40 -13.12 -13.48
N THR A 359 -31.10 -12.93 -13.30
CA THR A 359 -30.56 -11.94 -12.33
C THR A 359 -31.04 -10.51 -12.58
N THR A 360 -31.61 -10.20 -13.75
CA THR A 360 -32.15 -8.88 -14.11
C THR A 360 -33.28 -8.48 -13.18
N GLU A 361 -34.26 -9.35 -12.95
CA GLU A 361 -35.40 -9.11 -12.06
C GLU A 361 -34.96 -8.99 -10.59
N GLU A 362 -33.98 -9.80 -10.17
CA GLU A 362 -33.39 -9.73 -8.84
C GLU A 362 -32.66 -8.38 -8.62
N ASN A 363 -31.79 -8.00 -9.57
CA ASN A 363 -31.05 -6.74 -9.53
C ASN A 363 -31.98 -5.51 -9.54
N LEU A 364 -33.12 -5.57 -10.23
CA LEU A 364 -34.09 -4.47 -10.26
C LEU A 364 -34.65 -4.20 -8.85
N GLN A 365 -34.95 -5.23 -8.07
CA GLN A 365 -35.39 -5.07 -6.68
C GLN A 365 -34.33 -4.36 -5.83
N SER A 366 -33.06 -4.77 -5.94
CA SER A 366 -31.95 -4.11 -5.23
C SER A 366 -31.78 -2.65 -5.63
N ARG A 367 -31.90 -2.31 -6.92
CA ARG A 367 -31.82 -0.91 -7.41
C ARG A 367 -32.96 -0.04 -6.90
N ILE A 368 -34.19 -0.57 -6.82
CA ILE A 368 -35.32 0.17 -6.25
C ILE A 368 -35.04 0.54 -4.79
N ARG A 369 -34.48 -0.39 -4.00
CA ARG A 369 -34.06 -0.12 -2.62
C ARG A 369 -33.02 0.99 -2.54
N GLY A 370 -32.00 0.94 -3.41
CA GLY A 370 -31.00 2.00 -3.53
C GLY A 370 -31.62 3.36 -3.83
N VAL A 371 -32.56 3.44 -4.78
CA VAL A 371 -33.28 4.68 -5.12
C VAL A 371 -34.06 5.24 -3.92
N ILE A 372 -34.74 4.40 -3.15
CA ILE A 372 -35.49 4.84 -1.95
C ILE A 372 -34.54 5.44 -0.91
N LEU A 373 -33.45 4.73 -0.57
CA LEU A 373 -32.48 5.20 0.42
C LEU A 373 -31.82 6.51 0.00
N MET A 374 -31.45 6.62 -1.28
CA MET A 374 -30.87 7.85 -1.81
C MET A 374 -31.88 9.01 -1.82
N ALA A 375 -33.15 8.76 -2.16
CA ALA A 375 -34.20 9.78 -2.10
C ALA A 375 -34.40 10.30 -0.67
N LEU A 376 -34.38 9.41 0.33
CA LEU A 376 -34.42 9.79 1.74
C LEU A 376 -33.18 10.60 2.14
N SER A 377 -31.99 10.14 1.74
CA SER A 377 -30.73 10.84 1.97
C SER A 377 -30.76 12.27 1.41
N ASN A 378 -31.22 12.45 0.16
CA ASN A 378 -31.36 13.78 -0.44
C ASN A 378 -32.35 14.68 0.31
N LYS A 379 -33.38 14.10 0.94
CA LYS A 379 -34.40 14.89 1.66
C LYS A 379 -33.97 15.25 3.07
N THR A 380 -33.24 14.37 3.76
CA THR A 380 -32.88 14.55 5.18
C THR A 380 -31.44 14.99 5.39
N GLY A 381 -30.61 14.96 4.34
CA GLY A 381 -29.16 15.22 4.42
C GLY A 381 -28.35 14.13 5.13
N LYS A 382 -28.96 12.98 5.48
CA LYS A 382 -28.27 11.86 6.14
C LYS A 382 -27.49 11.04 5.12
N LEU A 383 -26.36 10.45 5.52
CA LEU A 383 -25.57 9.58 4.64
C LEU A 383 -26.14 8.16 4.60
N VAL A 384 -26.19 7.52 3.43
CA VAL A 384 -26.52 6.08 3.35
C VAL A 384 -25.28 5.23 3.64
N LEU A 385 -25.36 4.34 4.63
CA LEU A 385 -24.38 3.29 4.88
C LEU A 385 -24.74 2.05 4.07
N THR A 386 -23.78 1.52 3.31
CA THR A 386 -23.95 0.23 2.62
C THR A 386 -23.48 -0.91 3.51
N THR A 387 -24.12 -2.07 3.37
CA THR A 387 -23.94 -3.22 4.27
C THR A 387 -23.14 -4.36 3.65
N GLY A 388 -22.66 -4.21 2.41
CA GLY A 388 -21.93 -5.26 1.71
C GLY A 388 -20.59 -5.59 2.35
N ASN A 389 -20.29 -6.88 2.52
CA ASN A 389 -19.06 -7.37 3.14
C ASN A 389 -17.94 -7.68 2.10
N LYS A 390 -16.72 -7.94 2.57
CA LYS A 390 -15.55 -8.22 1.72
C LYS A 390 -15.77 -9.42 0.81
N SER A 391 -16.41 -10.48 1.31
CA SER A 391 -16.68 -11.72 0.59
C SER A 391 -17.62 -11.48 -0.60
N GLU A 392 -18.68 -10.71 -0.40
CA GLU A 392 -19.64 -10.28 -1.44
C GLU A 392 -18.97 -9.37 -2.47
N MET A 393 -18.23 -8.35 -2.02
CA MET A 393 -17.54 -7.42 -2.92
C MET A 393 -16.49 -8.12 -3.77
N THR A 394 -15.78 -9.11 -3.21
CA THR A 394 -14.73 -9.85 -3.90
C THR A 394 -15.29 -10.76 -4.96
N THR A 395 -16.34 -11.52 -4.63
CA THR A 395 -17.02 -12.42 -5.57
C THR A 395 -18.01 -11.72 -6.51
N GLY A 396 -18.26 -10.43 -6.28
CA GLY A 396 -19.22 -9.63 -7.01
C GLY A 396 -20.66 -10.03 -6.78
N TYR A 397 -20.95 -10.68 -5.65
CA TYR A 397 -22.29 -10.99 -5.16
C TYR A 397 -22.95 -9.71 -4.61
N ALA A 398 -23.11 -8.75 -5.52
CA ALA A 398 -23.52 -7.38 -5.24
C ALA A 398 -24.13 -6.74 -6.49
N THR A 399 -25.06 -5.82 -6.28
CA THR A 399 -25.77 -5.11 -7.35
C THR A 399 -25.27 -3.67 -7.45
N LEU A 400 -24.65 -3.33 -8.58
CA LEU A 400 -24.32 -1.93 -8.86
C LEU A 400 -25.59 -1.08 -8.85
N TYR A 401 -25.51 0.04 -8.13
CA TYR A 401 -26.60 0.99 -7.88
C TYR A 401 -27.79 0.39 -7.10
N GLY A 402 -27.62 -0.81 -6.52
CA GLY A 402 -28.54 -1.43 -5.59
C GLY A 402 -27.98 -1.42 -4.17
N ASP A 403 -27.57 -2.58 -3.66
CA ASP A 403 -26.90 -2.72 -2.36
C ASP A 403 -25.60 -1.91 -2.23
N MET A 404 -24.95 -1.59 -3.36
CA MET A 404 -23.76 -0.73 -3.40
C MET A 404 -24.10 0.78 -3.39
N ALA A 405 -25.38 1.17 -3.40
CA ALA A 405 -25.78 2.57 -3.43
C ALA A 405 -25.69 3.19 -2.03
N GLY A 406 -24.57 3.87 -1.75
CA GLY A 406 -24.41 4.67 -0.55
C GLY A 406 -23.11 5.47 -0.55
N GLY A 407 -22.85 6.13 0.58
CA GLY A 407 -21.71 7.04 0.72
C GLY A 407 -20.58 6.50 1.60
N PHE A 408 -20.81 5.41 2.35
CA PHE A 408 -19.78 4.76 3.15
C PHE A 408 -20.10 3.27 3.35
N ALA A 409 -19.13 2.39 3.14
CA ALA A 409 -19.27 0.93 3.14
C ALA A 409 -18.59 0.31 4.37
N VAL A 410 -19.34 0.23 5.48
CA VAL A 410 -18.80 -0.12 6.80
C VAL A 410 -18.08 -1.47 6.81
N LEU A 411 -18.64 -2.48 6.12
CA LEU A 411 -18.14 -3.86 6.15
C LEU A 411 -17.28 -4.23 4.92
N LYS A 412 -16.88 -3.25 4.10
CA LYS A 412 -16.20 -3.49 2.81
C LYS A 412 -14.93 -4.34 2.92
N ASP A 413 -14.20 -4.21 4.02
CA ASP A 413 -12.98 -4.98 4.29
C ASP A 413 -13.18 -6.06 5.38
N VAL A 414 -14.42 -6.36 5.76
CA VAL A 414 -14.77 -7.41 6.75
C VAL A 414 -15.24 -8.66 6.01
N ALA A 415 -14.53 -9.78 6.13
CA ALA A 415 -14.96 -11.06 5.57
C ALA A 415 -16.22 -11.60 6.27
N LYS A 416 -17.03 -12.42 5.61
CA LYS A 416 -18.31 -12.92 6.14
C LYS A 416 -18.12 -13.68 7.45
N THR A 417 -17.10 -14.52 7.53
CA THR A 417 -16.70 -15.23 8.76
C THR A 417 -16.45 -14.26 9.93
N LEU A 418 -15.78 -13.15 9.68
CA LEU A 418 -15.54 -12.09 10.66
C LEU A 418 -16.82 -11.30 10.99
N VAL A 419 -17.77 -11.15 10.07
CA VAL A 419 -19.10 -10.57 10.37
C VAL A 419 -19.82 -11.37 11.46
N TYR A 420 -19.80 -12.71 11.37
CA TYR A 420 -20.36 -13.57 12.42
C TYR A 420 -19.62 -13.39 13.74
N GLU A 421 -18.29 -13.42 13.72
CA GLU A 421 -17.45 -13.27 14.93
C GLU A 421 -17.67 -11.92 15.63
N LEU A 422 -17.75 -10.83 14.87
CA LEU A 422 -18.03 -9.48 15.38
C LEU A 422 -19.45 -9.37 15.95
N SER A 423 -20.43 -9.98 15.30
CA SER A 423 -21.83 -9.97 15.78
C SER A 423 -21.96 -10.70 17.12
N GLU A 424 -21.33 -11.86 17.23
CA GLU A 424 -21.24 -12.64 18.47
C GLU A 424 -20.47 -11.87 19.56
N TRP A 425 -19.32 -11.28 19.21
CA TRP A 425 -18.54 -10.47 20.13
C TRP A 425 -19.34 -9.29 20.65
N ARG A 426 -20.05 -8.56 19.78
CA ARG A 426 -20.84 -7.38 20.15
C ARG A 426 -22.00 -7.71 21.08
N ASN A 427 -22.65 -8.86 20.89
CA ASN A 427 -23.70 -9.33 21.80
C ASN A 427 -23.15 -9.72 23.18
N ARG A 428 -21.89 -10.15 23.29
CA ARG A 428 -21.25 -10.45 24.59
C ARG A 428 -20.90 -9.22 25.42
N GLN A 429 -20.82 -8.03 24.82
CA GLN A 429 -20.41 -6.79 25.52
C GLN A 429 -21.51 -6.14 26.37
N GLY A 430 -22.71 -6.73 26.43
CA GLY A 430 -23.81 -6.16 27.20
C GLY A 430 -25.14 -6.85 26.88
N SER A 431 -26.17 -6.06 26.58
CA SER A 431 -27.44 -6.59 26.08
C SER A 431 -27.25 -7.18 24.68
N GLU A 432 -27.86 -8.33 24.44
CA GLU A 432 -27.94 -8.94 23.12
C GLU A 432 -28.75 -8.03 22.18
N VAL A 433 -28.07 -7.24 21.35
CA VAL A 433 -28.72 -6.25 20.45
C VAL A 433 -29.02 -6.85 19.08
N ILE A 434 -28.22 -7.80 18.60
CA ILE A 434 -28.47 -8.53 17.35
C ILE A 434 -29.25 -9.80 17.73
N PRO A 435 -30.52 -9.96 17.29
CA PRO A 435 -31.31 -11.15 17.61
C PRO A 435 -30.59 -12.44 17.20
N ARG A 436 -30.52 -13.42 18.12
CA ARG A 436 -29.88 -14.73 17.88
C ARG A 436 -30.30 -15.39 16.56
N ARG A 437 -31.57 -15.29 16.18
CA ARG A 437 -32.10 -15.87 14.93
C ARG A 437 -31.47 -15.26 13.68
N ILE A 438 -31.03 -14.00 13.70
CA ILE A 438 -30.28 -13.38 12.59
C ILE A 438 -28.90 -14.04 12.43
N ILE A 439 -28.25 -14.38 13.55
CA ILE A 439 -26.90 -14.98 13.56
C ILE A 439 -26.95 -16.45 13.15
N ASP A 440 -27.94 -17.21 13.61
CA ASP A 440 -28.02 -18.66 13.35
C ASP A 440 -28.58 -19.01 11.97
N ARG A 441 -29.19 -18.05 11.27
CA ARG A 441 -29.83 -18.27 9.96
C ARG A 441 -28.80 -18.24 8.83
N ALA A 442 -29.02 -19.09 7.82
CA ALA A 442 -28.25 -19.06 6.58
C ALA A 442 -28.41 -17.70 5.86
N PRO A 443 -27.32 -17.12 5.32
CA PRO A 443 -27.39 -15.81 4.67
C PRO A 443 -28.12 -15.90 3.32
N SER A 444 -28.93 -14.87 3.04
CA SER A 444 -29.78 -14.77 1.85
C SER A 444 -30.12 -13.32 1.52
N ALA A 445 -30.22 -13.01 0.22
CA ALA A 445 -30.72 -11.73 -0.29
C ALA A 445 -32.25 -11.66 -0.45
N GLU A 446 -32.97 -12.80 -0.35
CA GLU A 446 -34.44 -12.92 -0.48
C GLU A 446 -35.02 -12.20 -1.72
N LEU A 447 -34.36 -12.34 -2.87
CA LEU A 447 -34.78 -11.74 -4.16
C LEU A 447 -35.63 -12.68 -5.02
N ARG A 448 -35.65 -13.97 -4.68
CA ARG A 448 -36.49 -15.03 -5.27
C ARG A 448 -36.85 -16.08 -4.20
N PRO A 449 -37.84 -16.98 -4.45
CA PRO A 449 -38.22 -18.01 -3.49
C PRO A 449 -37.06 -18.94 -3.10
N ASP A 450 -36.98 -19.27 -1.80
CA ASP A 450 -36.03 -20.23 -1.21
C ASP A 450 -34.54 -19.96 -1.48
N GLN A 451 -34.18 -18.71 -1.80
CA GLN A 451 -32.80 -18.32 -2.14
C GLN A 451 -31.85 -18.44 -0.94
N VAL A 452 -30.65 -18.97 -1.18
CA VAL A 452 -29.50 -18.89 -0.26
C VAL A 452 -28.23 -18.50 -1.02
N ASP A 453 -27.28 -17.86 -0.36
CA ASP A 453 -26.04 -17.40 -1.02
C ASP A 453 -25.21 -18.57 -1.59
N GLN A 454 -25.31 -19.74 -0.95
CA GLN A 454 -24.67 -20.99 -1.36
C GLN A 454 -25.19 -21.55 -2.69
N ASP A 455 -26.30 -21.01 -3.24
CA ASP A 455 -26.75 -21.32 -4.60
C ASP A 455 -25.72 -20.91 -5.65
N SER A 456 -24.87 -19.92 -5.33
CA SER A 456 -23.93 -19.30 -6.28
C SER A 456 -22.48 -19.28 -5.79
N LEU A 457 -22.26 -19.37 -4.48
CA LEU A 457 -20.94 -19.26 -3.84
C LEU A 457 -20.56 -20.58 -3.12
N PRO A 458 -19.26 -20.88 -2.95
CA PRO A 458 -18.84 -21.90 -1.99
C PRO A 458 -19.24 -21.49 -0.56
N PRO A 459 -19.21 -22.42 0.39
CA PRO A 459 -19.32 -22.11 1.81
C PRO A 459 -18.35 -20.98 2.21
N TYR A 460 -18.82 -20.06 3.06
CA TYR A 460 -18.07 -18.84 3.39
C TYR A 460 -16.75 -19.10 4.11
N ASP A 461 -16.66 -20.15 4.91
CA ASP A 461 -15.42 -20.59 5.55
C ASP A 461 -14.35 -20.97 4.52
N VAL A 462 -14.73 -21.68 3.46
CA VAL A 462 -13.84 -22.05 2.35
C VAL A 462 -13.51 -20.81 1.50
N LEU A 463 -14.52 -20.02 1.16
CA LEU A 463 -14.37 -18.81 0.33
C LEU A 463 -13.45 -17.80 1.00
N ASP A 464 -13.67 -17.49 2.28
CA ASP A 464 -12.90 -16.49 3.02
C ASP A 464 -11.46 -16.96 3.23
N ALA A 465 -11.24 -18.26 3.47
CA ALA A 465 -9.90 -18.82 3.62
C ALA A 465 -9.10 -18.74 2.30
N ILE A 466 -9.70 -19.10 1.17
CA ILE A 466 -9.06 -18.95 -0.15
C ILE A 466 -8.82 -17.46 -0.46
N MET A 467 -9.75 -16.59 -0.12
CA MET A 467 -9.59 -15.13 -0.28
C MET A 467 -8.45 -14.58 0.57
N ALA A 468 -8.31 -15.00 1.83
CA ALA A 468 -7.20 -14.58 2.68
C ALA A 468 -5.85 -14.97 2.04
N GLU A 469 -5.71 -16.20 1.56
CA GLU A 469 -4.48 -16.65 0.90
C GLU A 469 -4.20 -15.92 -0.43
N TYR A 470 -5.23 -15.71 -1.25
CA TYR A 470 -5.07 -15.11 -2.57
C TYR A 470 -4.92 -13.59 -2.54
N VAL A 471 -5.74 -12.90 -1.73
CA VAL A 471 -5.82 -11.44 -1.70
C VAL A 471 -4.89 -10.83 -0.66
N GLU A 472 -4.81 -11.43 0.53
CA GLU A 472 -4.08 -10.84 1.67
C GLU A 472 -2.65 -11.35 1.72
N MET A 473 -2.45 -12.66 1.55
CA MET A 473 -1.11 -13.28 1.51
C MET A 473 -0.47 -13.25 0.12
N ASN A 474 -1.21 -12.80 -0.91
CA ASN A 474 -0.75 -12.69 -2.29
C ASN A 474 -0.11 -13.99 -2.83
N ARG A 475 -0.71 -15.14 -2.49
CA ARG A 475 -0.32 -16.45 -3.04
C ARG A 475 -0.90 -16.65 -4.43
N SER A 476 -0.19 -17.37 -5.28
CA SER A 476 -0.74 -17.78 -6.56
C SER A 476 -1.80 -18.87 -6.38
N ALA A 477 -2.71 -19.04 -7.35
CA ALA A 477 -3.67 -20.14 -7.33
C ALA A 477 -2.97 -21.52 -7.22
N ALA A 478 -1.80 -21.67 -7.85
CA ALA A 478 -1.00 -22.89 -7.79
C ALA A 478 -0.47 -23.18 -6.38
N ASP A 479 -0.11 -22.14 -5.63
CA ASP A 479 0.36 -22.28 -4.24
C ASP A 479 -0.79 -22.61 -3.27
N ILE A 480 -2.00 -22.12 -3.56
CA ILE A 480 -3.17 -22.32 -2.71
C ILE A 480 -3.66 -23.78 -2.77
N VAL A 481 -3.67 -24.42 -3.94
CA VAL A 481 -4.16 -25.81 -4.08
C VAL A 481 -3.37 -26.78 -3.18
N ALA A 482 -2.06 -26.59 -3.04
CA ALA A 482 -1.22 -27.43 -2.19
C ALA A 482 -1.52 -27.29 -0.69
N LEU A 483 -2.24 -26.23 -0.28
CA LEU A 483 -2.72 -26.04 1.10
C LEU A 483 -3.94 -26.92 1.43
N GLY A 484 -4.48 -27.65 0.45
CA GLY A 484 -5.59 -28.60 0.64
C GLY A 484 -6.96 -28.09 0.20
N TYR A 485 -7.03 -26.93 -0.47
CA TYR A 485 -8.27 -26.41 -1.05
C TYR A 485 -8.60 -27.09 -2.39
N ASP A 486 -9.90 -27.28 -2.67
CA ASP A 486 -10.35 -27.86 -3.93
C ASP A 486 -10.01 -26.95 -5.12
N THR A 487 -9.40 -27.54 -6.15
CA THR A 487 -8.94 -26.80 -7.34
C THR A 487 -10.09 -26.04 -8.02
N ALA A 488 -11.28 -26.63 -8.09
CA ALA A 488 -12.42 -25.98 -8.74
C ALA A 488 -12.89 -24.74 -7.96
N ASP A 489 -12.82 -24.77 -6.63
CA ASP A 489 -13.15 -23.61 -5.80
C ASP A 489 -12.10 -22.50 -5.93
N VAL A 490 -10.81 -22.83 -5.93
CA VAL A 490 -9.72 -21.86 -6.15
C VAL A 490 -9.86 -21.20 -7.52
N GLU A 491 -10.05 -21.97 -8.59
CA GLU A 491 -10.25 -21.45 -9.95
C GLU A 491 -11.51 -20.58 -10.05
N ARG A 492 -12.61 -21.00 -9.42
CA ARG A 492 -13.87 -20.23 -9.43
C ARG A 492 -13.72 -18.90 -8.70
N ILE A 493 -13.15 -18.88 -7.49
CA ILE A 493 -13.01 -17.66 -6.68
C ILE A 493 -12.07 -16.68 -7.35
N THR A 494 -10.91 -17.14 -7.85
CA THR A 494 -9.95 -16.27 -8.57
C THR A 494 -10.56 -15.69 -9.85
N ARG A 495 -11.34 -16.48 -10.60
CA ARG A 495 -12.11 -15.98 -11.75
C ARG A 495 -13.13 -14.92 -11.33
N LEU A 496 -13.92 -15.17 -10.29
CA LEU A 496 -14.92 -14.22 -9.78
C LEU A 496 -14.27 -12.91 -9.34
N LEU A 497 -13.12 -12.98 -8.67
CA LEU A 497 -12.36 -11.81 -8.28
C LEU A 497 -11.99 -10.98 -9.51
N LYS A 498 -11.44 -11.60 -10.56
CA LYS A 498 -11.02 -10.92 -11.79
C LYS A 498 -12.20 -10.25 -12.52
N VAL A 499 -13.30 -10.97 -12.74
CA VAL A 499 -14.43 -10.46 -13.54
C VAL A 499 -15.23 -9.37 -12.83
N ASN A 500 -15.15 -9.29 -11.50
CA ASN A 500 -15.90 -8.32 -10.70
C ASN A 500 -15.10 -7.08 -10.26
N GLU A 501 -13.88 -6.90 -10.79
CA GLU A 501 -13.05 -5.72 -10.53
C GLU A 501 -13.79 -4.41 -10.83
N TYR A 502 -14.57 -4.35 -11.91
CA TYR A 502 -15.34 -3.17 -12.29
C TYR A 502 -16.41 -2.77 -11.25
N LYS A 503 -16.94 -3.73 -10.49
CA LYS A 503 -17.89 -3.45 -9.40
C LYS A 503 -17.14 -2.85 -8.21
N ARG A 504 -16.04 -3.49 -7.78
CA ARG A 504 -15.24 -3.04 -6.62
C ARG A 504 -14.70 -1.62 -6.78
N ARG A 505 -14.32 -1.22 -8.00
CA ARG A 505 -13.87 0.15 -8.29
C ARG A 505 -14.96 1.22 -8.11
N GLN A 506 -16.22 0.83 -8.06
CA GLN A 506 -17.37 1.72 -7.82
C GLN A 506 -17.97 1.54 -6.41
N ALA A 507 -17.42 0.63 -5.60
CA ALA A 507 -17.86 0.47 -4.22
C ALA A 507 -17.54 1.75 -3.44
N PRO A 508 -18.42 2.20 -2.53
CA PRO A 508 -18.13 3.33 -1.66
C PRO A 508 -16.83 3.12 -0.86
N VAL A 509 -16.27 4.22 -0.37
CA VAL A 509 -15.16 4.17 0.60
C VAL A 509 -15.63 3.56 1.91
N GLY A 510 -14.75 2.90 2.65
CA GLY A 510 -15.07 2.22 3.90
C GLY A 510 -13.81 1.90 4.70
N PRO A 511 -13.93 1.63 6.01
CA PRO A 511 -12.77 1.46 6.88
C PRO A 511 -12.02 0.16 6.55
N ALA A 512 -10.72 0.28 6.32
CA ALA A 512 -9.80 -0.83 6.10
C ALA A 512 -9.12 -1.24 7.41
N HIS A 513 -8.92 -2.54 7.60
CA HIS A 513 -8.26 -3.11 8.79
C HIS A 513 -7.42 -4.35 8.49
N HIS A 514 -7.39 -4.81 7.24
CA HIS A 514 -6.37 -5.72 6.73
C HIS A 514 -5.21 -4.91 6.15
N PRO A 515 -3.98 -5.46 6.14
CA PRO A 515 -2.85 -4.81 5.47
C PRO A 515 -3.21 -4.54 4.00
N PRO A 516 -3.06 -3.30 3.50
CA PRO A 516 -3.28 -3.02 2.10
C PRO A 516 -2.15 -3.64 1.27
N ARG A 517 -2.38 -4.80 0.67
CA ARG A 517 -1.49 -5.44 -0.33
C ARG A 517 -0.03 -5.63 0.10
N LEU A 518 0.31 -6.84 0.50
CA LEU A 518 1.65 -7.39 0.27
C LEU A 518 1.85 -7.60 -1.24
N ARG A 519 2.49 -6.67 -1.94
CA ARG A 519 3.36 -7.07 -3.07
C ARG A 519 4.57 -7.76 -2.44
N GLN A 520 4.42 -9.06 -2.12
CA GLN A 520 5.41 -9.97 -1.55
C GLN A 520 6.77 -9.36 -1.15
N GLY A 521 6.95 -9.13 0.15
CA GLY A 521 8.12 -9.62 0.87
C GLY A 521 7.74 -10.97 1.48
N LEU A 522 8.32 -12.07 1.00
CA LEU A 522 8.13 -13.38 1.61
C LEU A 522 8.86 -13.43 2.96
N ALA A 523 8.19 -14.07 3.92
CA ALA A 523 8.69 -14.42 5.22
C ALA A 523 10.04 -15.15 5.14
N LEU A 524 10.94 -14.77 6.06
CA LEU A 524 12.20 -15.41 6.35
C LEU A 524 11.97 -16.89 6.73
N SER A 525 12.50 -17.81 5.94
CA SER A 525 12.67 -19.21 6.32
C SER A 525 14.04 -19.42 6.98
N ASP A 526 14.01 -19.99 8.19
CA ASP A 526 15.06 -20.77 8.86
C ASP A 526 16.50 -20.22 8.86
N HIS A 527 16.81 -19.42 9.88
CA HIS A 527 18.19 -19.20 10.31
C HIS A 527 18.74 -20.45 11.01
N GLN A 528 19.62 -21.20 10.33
CA GLN A 528 20.64 -21.99 11.02
C GLN A 528 21.71 -21.05 11.60
N PRO A 529 22.09 -21.18 12.88
CA PRO A 529 23.09 -20.31 13.48
C PRO A 529 24.50 -20.69 13.02
N LEU A 530 25.18 -19.78 12.33
CA LEU A 530 26.62 -19.84 12.14
C LEU A 530 27.31 -19.44 13.44
N SER A 531 27.84 -20.45 14.15
CA SER A 531 28.66 -20.28 15.33
C SER A 531 30.01 -19.64 14.95
N LEU A 532 30.24 -18.41 15.42
CA LEU A 532 31.57 -17.80 15.42
C LEU A 532 32.23 -18.12 16.77
N SER A 533 33.06 -19.16 16.78
CA SER A 533 33.98 -19.41 17.88
C SER A 533 35.14 -18.42 17.82
N ARG A 534 35.25 -17.59 18.86
CA ARG A 534 36.50 -16.90 19.21
C ARG A 534 37.45 -17.89 19.87
N THR A 535 38.67 -17.98 19.37
CA THR A 535 39.85 -18.27 20.21
C THR A 535 41.03 -17.39 19.79
N LYS A 536 41.61 -16.76 20.82
CA LYS A 536 42.81 -15.91 20.82
C LYS A 536 44.06 -16.71 20.46
N GLU A 537 45.08 -16.05 19.91
CA GLU A 537 46.40 -15.80 20.53
C GLU A 537 47.44 -15.35 19.48
N GLU A 538 48.15 -14.27 19.83
CA GLU A 538 49.61 -13.98 19.71
C GLU A 538 50.39 -14.35 18.43
N SER A 539 51.52 -13.75 18.03
CA SER A 539 52.33 -12.56 18.31
C SER A 539 53.61 -12.75 17.46
N VAL A 540 54.22 -11.66 16.97
CA VAL A 540 55.64 -11.56 16.53
C VAL A 540 56.09 -12.30 15.24
N MET A 541 56.58 -11.56 14.23
CA MET A 541 58.00 -11.56 13.81
C MET A 541 58.26 -10.61 12.61
N LYS A 542 59.34 -9.85 12.73
CA LYS A 542 59.93 -8.86 11.80
C LYS A 542 60.59 -9.46 10.53
N LYS A 543 60.90 -8.54 9.58
CA LYS A 543 62.00 -8.48 8.58
C LYS A 543 61.53 -8.73 7.12
N LEU A 544 61.96 -8.04 6.05
CA LEU A 544 63.02 -7.05 5.82
C LEU A 544 62.82 -6.35 4.43
N LEU A 545 63.07 -5.04 4.37
CA LEU A 545 63.84 -4.23 3.39
C LEU A 545 63.82 -4.43 1.84
N LEU A 546 63.49 -3.31 1.17
CA LEU A 546 64.29 -2.53 0.18
C LEU A 546 64.17 -2.79 -1.35
N ALA A 547 63.91 -1.69 -2.08
CA ALA A 547 64.62 -1.17 -3.26
C ALA A 547 63.79 -0.91 -4.54
N CYS A 548 63.95 0.33 -5.03
CA CYS A 548 63.50 0.98 -6.24
C CYS A 548 63.56 0.17 -7.55
N ALA A 549 62.61 0.42 -8.46
CA ALA A 549 62.90 0.65 -9.88
C ALA A 549 61.70 1.30 -10.60
N LEU A 550 61.99 2.37 -11.33
CA LEU A 550 61.14 2.86 -12.42
C LEU A 550 60.88 1.72 -13.41
N ALA A 551 59.61 1.50 -13.74
CA ALA A 551 59.21 0.82 -14.96
C ALA A 551 58.20 1.72 -15.69
N ILE A 552 58.69 2.39 -16.72
CA ILE A 552 57.87 2.93 -17.80
C ILE A 552 57.25 1.71 -18.48
N ALA A 553 55.96 1.50 -18.25
CA ALA A 553 55.13 0.57 -19.00
C ALA A 553 54.30 1.37 -20.03
N PRO A 554 54.10 0.82 -21.23
CA PRO A 554 53.70 1.56 -22.42
C PRO A 554 52.26 2.07 -22.29
N PHE A 555 52.00 3.26 -22.84
CA PHE A 555 50.64 3.68 -23.18
C PHE A 555 50.04 2.62 -24.12
N ALA A 556 49.28 1.68 -23.55
CA ALA A 556 48.39 0.85 -24.33
C ALA A 556 47.40 1.82 -25.00
N ALA A 557 47.34 1.77 -26.32
CA ALA A 557 46.34 2.48 -27.09
C ALA A 557 44.97 2.15 -26.49
N GLN A 558 44.34 3.15 -25.89
CA GLN A 558 43.00 3.02 -25.33
C GLN A 558 42.07 2.69 -26.51
N ALA A 559 41.57 1.46 -26.56
CA ALA A 559 40.69 1.05 -27.63
C ALA A 559 39.40 1.87 -27.52
N ASP A 560 39.04 2.56 -28.60
CA ASP A 560 37.82 3.35 -28.64
C ASP A 560 36.61 2.40 -28.62
N ALA A 561 35.85 2.35 -27.52
CA ALA A 561 34.68 1.48 -27.36
C ALA A 561 33.65 1.69 -28.48
N ILE A 562 33.59 2.89 -29.06
CA ILE A 562 32.73 3.19 -30.22
C ILE A 562 33.21 2.44 -31.46
N ALA A 563 34.53 2.32 -31.66
CA ALA A 563 35.10 1.51 -32.73
C ALA A 563 34.82 0.01 -32.52
N SER A 564 34.89 -0.49 -31.28
CA SER A 564 34.53 -1.87 -30.92
C SER A 564 33.07 -2.19 -31.21
N LEU A 565 32.14 -1.27 -30.92
CA LEU A 565 30.73 -1.40 -31.30
C LEU A 565 30.54 -1.44 -32.82
N LYS A 566 31.15 -0.50 -33.55
CA LYS A 566 31.07 -0.48 -35.03
C LYS A 566 31.61 -1.77 -35.64
N GLN A 567 32.71 -2.29 -35.11
CA GLN A 567 33.28 -3.56 -35.52
C GLN A 567 32.34 -4.73 -35.18
N PHE A 568 31.77 -4.77 -33.98
CA PHE A 568 30.83 -5.80 -33.55
C PHE A 568 29.59 -5.84 -34.47
N VAL A 569 28.96 -4.70 -34.73
CA VAL A 569 27.78 -4.62 -35.61
C VAL A 569 28.15 -4.99 -37.06
N GLY A 570 29.30 -4.50 -37.55
CA GLY A 570 29.76 -4.78 -38.93
C GLY A 570 30.18 -6.22 -39.19
N GLN A 571 30.69 -6.94 -38.18
CA GLN A 571 31.22 -8.31 -38.33
C GLN A 571 30.22 -9.41 -37.88
N THR A 572 29.10 -9.03 -37.25
CA THR A 572 28.12 -9.98 -36.69
C THR A 572 26.80 -9.93 -37.45
N ARG A 573 26.63 -10.84 -38.42
CA ARG A 573 25.39 -11.05 -39.19
C ARG A 573 24.35 -11.86 -38.42
N SER A 574 24.79 -12.81 -37.59
CA SER A 574 23.94 -13.54 -36.65
C SER A 574 24.68 -13.76 -35.34
N MET A 575 23.95 -13.96 -34.24
CA MET A 575 24.54 -14.28 -32.94
C MET A 575 23.60 -15.17 -32.15
N LYS A 576 24.17 -16.07 -31.34
CA LYS A 576 23.49 -16.78 -30.26
C LYS A 576 24.23 -16.54 -28.95
N ALA A 577 23.51 -16.36 -27.85
CA ALA A 577 24.08 -16.21 -26.52
C ALA A 577 23.07 -16.65 -25.46
N GLU A 578 23.56 -17.08 -24.31
CA GLU A 578 22.78 -17.12 -23.08
C GLU A 578 22.98 -15.79 -22.33
N PHE A 579 21.96 -15.33 -21.60
CA PHE A 579 22.05 -14.11 -20.80
C PHE A 579 21.61 -14.35 -19.35
N THR A 580 22.20 -13.58 -18.45
CA THR A 580 21.68 -13.36 -17.10
C THR A 580 21.40 -11.88 -16.96
N GLN A 581 20.21 -11.57 -16.47
CA GLN A 581 19.73 -10.22 -16.20
C GLN A 581 19.63 -10.04 -14.70
N VAL A 582 20.20 -8.96 -14.19
CA VAL A 582 20.07 -8.54 -12.79
C VAL A 582 19.51 -7.12 -12.81
N VAL A 583 18.26 -6.96 -12.37
CA VAL A 583 17.64 -5.65 -12.18
C VAL A 583 17.96 -5.21 -10.76
N SER A 584 18.78 -4.18 -10.64
CA SER A 584 19.16 -3.55 -9.38
C SER A 584 18.30 -2.30 -9.17
N GLY A 585 17.37 -2.40 -8.21
CA GLY A 585 16.50 -1.34 -7.73
C GLY A 585 16.29 -1.50 -6.22
N ARG A 586 15.07 -1.29 -5.72
CA ARG A 586 14.72 -1.54 -4.30
C ARG A 586 14.81 -3.02 -3.90
N GLN A 587 14.72 -3.94 -4.86
CA GLN A 587 15.01 -5.37 -4.73
C GLN A 587 15.82 -5.85 -5.94
N THR A 588 16.68 -6.85 -5.75
CA THR A 588 17.47 -7.45 -6.83
C THR A 588 16.68 -8.58 -7.48
N GLN A 589 16.18 -8.37 -8.69
CA GLN A 589 15.52 -9.42 -9.47
C GLN A 589 16.51 -10.03 -10.47
N THR A 590 16.58 -11.36 -10.52
CA THR A 590 17.43 -12.07 -11.48
C THR A 590 16.57 -12.84 -12.47
N ALA A 591 16.84 -12.67 -13.75
CA ALA A 591 16.22 -13.44 -14.83
C ALA A 591 17.30 -14.04 -15.73
N SER A 592 16.99 -15.13 -16.42
CA SER A 592 17.95 -15.76 -17.34
C SER A 592 17.25 -16.38 -18.53
N GLY A 593 18.01 -16.60 -19.60
CA GLY A 593 17.50 -17.23 -20.80
C GLY A 593 18.42 -17.09 -21.99
N SER A 594 17.86 -17.21 -23.20
CA SER A 594 18.62 -17.25 -24.45
C SER A 594 18.25 -16.11 -25.41
N LEU A 595 19.25 -15.67 -26.17
CA LEU A 595 19.14 -14.66 -27.22
C LEU A 595 19.66 -15.24 -28.54
N GLU A 596 18.83 -15.17 -29.57
CA GLU A 596 19.22 -15.39 -30.96
C GLU A 596 18.93 -14.12 -31.77
N LEU A 597 19.86 -13.66 -32.61
CA LEU A 597 19.64 -12.54 -33.51
C LEU A 597 20.19 -12.81 -34.91
N SER A 598 19.55 -12.21 -35.91
CA SER A 598 19.96 -12.19 -37.30
C SER A 598 19.69 -10.80 -37.89
N ARG A 599 20.73 -10.16 -38.39
CA ARG A 599 20.61 -8.80 -38.94
C ARG A 599 20.06 -8.82 -40.37
N PRO A 600 19.31 -7.78 -40.76
CA PRO A 600 18.79 -6.69 -39.92
C PRO A 600 17.47 -7.05 -39.24
N GLY A 601 17.28 -6.60 -37.99
CA GLY A 601 15.98 -6.49 -37.33
C GLY A 601 15.33 -7.78 -36.83
N LYS A 602 15.97 -8.95 -36.95
CA LYS A 602 15.40 -10.21 -36.48
C LYS A 602 16.05 -10.67 -35.18
N PHE A 603 15.24 -11.00 -34.20
CA PHE A 603 15.72 -11.56 -32.94
C PHE A 603 14.66 -12.40 -32.24
N ARG A 604 15.13 -13.30 -31.38
CA ARG A 604 14.33 -14.12 -30.49
C ARG A 604 14.98 -14.10 -29.13
N TRP A 605 14.29 -13.55 -28.15
CA TRP A 605 14.74 -13.43 -26.77
C TRP A 605 13.79 -14.23 -25.89
N THR A 606 14.29 -15.30 -25.27
CA THR A 606 13.49 -16.22 -24.48
C THR A 606 13.95 -16.12 -23.03
N TYR A 607 13.05 -15.69 -22.14
CA TYR A 607 13.25 -15.77 -20.70
C TYR A 607 12.81 -17.15 -20.22
N SER A 608 13.68 -17.81 -19.46
CA SER A 608 13.46 -19.17 -18.92
C SER A 608 13.21 -19.17 -17.41
N GLN A 609 13.73 -18.18 -16.69
CA GLN A 609 13.59 -18.00 -15.23
C GLN A 609 13.45 -16.51 -14.89
N PRO A 610 12.68 -16.14 -13.85
CA PRO A 610 11.82 -17.02 -13.04
C PRO A 610 10.52 -17.43 -13.77
N TYR A 611 10.09 -16.66 -14.78
CA TYR A 611 8.87 -16.93 -15.55
C TYR A 611 9.17 -17.06 -17.05
N PRO A 612 8.51 -17.98 -17.77
CA PRO A 612 8.67 -18.10 -19.22
C PRO A 612 8.09 -16.88 -19.95
N GLN A 613 8.91 -16.18 -20.72
CA GLN A 613 8.45 -15.11 -21.60
C GLN A 613 9.19 -15.17 -22.93
N LEU A 614 8.49 -14.86 -24.02
CA LEU A 614 9.07 -14.89 -25.36
C LEU A 614 8.89 -13.54 -26.06
N ILE A 615 10.00 -12.94 -26.48
CA ILE A 615 10.03 -11.73 -27.29
C ILE A 615 10.62 -12.06 -28.67
N VAL A 616 9.90 -11.76 -29.75
CA VAL A 616 10.32 -12.04 -31.12
C VAL A 616 10.21 -10.78 -31.98
N GLY A 617 11.34 -10.37 -32.58
CA GLY A 617 11.36 -9.42 -33.69
C GLY A 617 11.47 -10.17 -35.01
N ASP A 618 10.48 -10.04 -35.90
CA ASP A 618 10.45 -10.75 -37.19
C ASP A 618 11.03 -9.93 -38.37
N GLY A 619 11.47 -8.70 -38.09
CA GLY A 619 11.96 -7.71 -39.04
C GLY A 619 10.92 -6.68 -39.48
N GLN A 620 9.64 -6.85 -39.13
CA GLN A 620 8.57 -5.88 -39.34
C GLN A 620 7.83 -5.53 -38.04
N ARG A 621 7.61 -6.52 -37.18
CA ARG A 621 6.88 -6.39 -35.92
C ARG A 621 7.68 -6.96 -34.74
N LEU A 622 7.41 -6.40 -33.58
CA LEU A 622 7.78 -6.94 -32.28
C LEU A 622 6.58 -7.69 -31.70
N TRP A 623 6.80 -8.93 -31.28
CA TRP A 623 5.83 -9.77 -30.58
C TRP A 623 6.34 -10.04 -29.17
N VAL A 624 5.51 -9.76 -28.17
CA VAL A 624 5.76 -10.11 -26.77
C VAL A 624 4.68 -11.10 -26.37
N TYR A 625 5.08 -12.33 -26.09
CA TYR A 625 4.18 -13.40 -25.64
C TYR A 625 4.47 -13.73 -24.18
N ASP A 626 3.43 -13.58 -23.38
CA ASP A 626 3.38 -13.98 -21.98
C ASP A 626 2.50 -15.23 -21.88
N SER A 627 3.11 -16.37 -21.56
CA SER A 627 2.40 -17.65 -21.51
C SER A 627 1.45 -17.75 -20.33
N ASP A 628 1.76 -17.09 -19.21
CA ASP A 628 0.98 -17.18 -17.97
C ASP A 628 -0.27 -16.31 -18.08
N LEU A 629 -0.18 -15.20 -18.80
CA LEU A 629 -1.30 -14.31 -19.10
C LEU A 629 -2.13 -14.75 -20.31
N ALA A 630 -1.71 -15.79 -21.03
CA ALA A 630 -2.27 -16.19 -22.33
C ALA A 630 -2.48 -14.99 -23.27
N GLN A 631 -1.48 -14.09 -23.31
CA GLN A 631 -1.59 -12.81 -23.99
C GLN A 631 -0.42 -12.57 -24.93
N VAL A 632 -0.71 -12.02 -26.11
CA VAL A 632 0.28 -11.57 -27.09
C VAL A 632 0.11 -10.07 -27.32
N THR A 633 1.18 -9.31 -27.15
CA THR A 633 1.24 -7.91 -27.60
C THR A 633 2.02 -7.80 -28.89
N SER A 634 1.53 -7.04 -29.86
CA SER A 634 2.17 -6.84 -31.16
C SER A 634 2.29 -5.37 -31.56
N LYS A 635 3.50 -4.92 -31.88
CA LYS A 635 3.80 -3.53 -32.26
C LYS A 635 4.66 -3.46 -33.52
N LYS A 636 4.63 -2.32 -34.24
CA LYS A 636 5.59 -2.08 -35.34
C LYS A 636 7.00 -2.04 -34.78
N LEU A 637 7.95 -2.70 -35.45
CA LEU A 637 9.32 -2.81 -34.95
C LEU A 637 10.01 -1.44 -34.88
N ASP A 638 9.74 -0.56 -35.85
CA ASP A 638 10.32 0.79 -35.90
C ASP A 638 9.88 1.67 -34.73
N ASP A 639 8.66 1.48 -34.22
CA ASP A 639 8.13 2.20 -33.05
C ASP A 639 8.68 1.62 -31.73
N ALA A 640 9.24 0.40 -31.77
CA ALA A 640 9.92 -0.25 -30.65
C ALA A 640 11.45 -0.07 -30.65
N LEU A 641 12.01 0.56 -31.70
CA LEU A 641 13.43 0.95 -31.77
C LEU A 641 13.71 2.07 -30.74
N GLY A 642 13.96 1.66 -29.49
CA GLY A 642 14.13 2.57 -28.35
C GLY A 642 13.71 1.96 -27.01
N SER A 643 12.92 0.89 -27.03
CA SER A 643 12.36 0.26 -25.83
C SER A 643 12.87 -1.17 -25.55
N SER A 644 13.81 -1.69 -26.37
CA SER A 644 14.41 -3.01 -26.13
C SER A 644 15.92 -3.04 -26.45
N PRO A 645 16.78 -3.51 -25.52
CA PRO A 645 18.21 -3.74 -25.81
C PRO A 645 18.45 -4.74 -26.94
N ALA A 646 17.51 -5.66 -27.19
CA ALA A 646 17.55 -6.61 -28.30
C ALA A 646 17.57 -5.91 -29.66
N ALA A 647 16.79 -4.84 -29.79
CA ALA A 647 16.64 -4.11 -31.03
C ALA A 647 17.92 -3.33 -31.36
N LEU A 648 18.63 -2.81 -30.35
CA LEU A 648 19.97 -2.22 -30.49
C LEU A 648 20.96 -3.25 -31.04
N LEU A 649 20.91 -4.47 -30.49
CA LEU A 649 21.75 -5.58 -30.92
C LEU A 649 21.31 -6.23 -32.23
N ALA A 650 20.11 -5.95 -32.76
CA ALA A 650 19.63 -6.51 -34.04
C ALA A 650 19.55 -5.48 -35.18
N GLY A 651 19.66 -4.18 -34.85
CA GLY A 651 19.54 -3.05 -35.78
C GLY A 651 20.57 -3.00 -36.91
N SER A 652 20.40 -2.03 -37.81
CA SER A 652 21.32 -1.76 -38.91
C SER A 652 22.62 -1.09 -38.41
N ASN A 653 23.62 -0.93 -39.30
CA ASN A 653 24.88 -0.23 -39.01
C ASN A 653 24.72 1.27 -38.64
N GLU A 654 23.50 1.77 -38.48
CA GLU A 654 23.16 3.18 -38.28
C GLU A 654 22.76 3.50 -36.83
N ILE A 655 23.41 2.89 -35.83
CA ILE A 655 23.09 3.11 -34.41
C ILE A 655 23.14 4.60 -34.01
N GLU A 656 23.98 5.39 -34.68
CA GLU A 656 24.11 6.84 -34.51
C GLU A 656 22.91 7.63 -35.04
N ARG A 657 22.02 7.02 -35.83
CA ARG A 657 20.77 7.63 -36.27
C ARG A 657 19.84 7.85 -35.09
N ASP A 658 19.69 6.82 -34.25
CA ASP A 658 18.69 6.75 -33.19
C ASP A 658 19.29 7.03 -31.80
N TYR A 659 20.62 6.95 -31.63
CA TYR A 659 21.32 7.17 -30.36
C TYR A 659 22.47 8.18 -30.47
N ARG A 660 22.77 8.88 -29.36
CA ARG A 660 24.02 9.63 -29.15
C ARG A 660 25.01 8.71 -28.41
N LEU A 661 26.20 8.53 -28.96
CA LEU A 661 27.23 7.66 -28.39
C LEU A 661 28.27 8.47 -27.62
N LYS A 662 28.65 8.00 -26.44
CA LYS A 662 29.71 8.57 -25.60
C LYS A 662 30.64 7.45 -25.15
N ASN A 663 31.95 7.60 -25.36
CA ASN A 663 32.94 6.66 -24.86
C ASN A 663 33.16 6.92 -23.34
N LEU A 664 33.06 5.86 -22.52
CA LEU A 664 33.24 5.92 -21.06
C LEU A 664 34.62 5.42 -20.59
N GLY A 665 35.45 4.93 -21.52
CA GLY A 665 36.79 4.40 -21.25
C GLY A 665 36.77 3.00 -20.64
N MET A 666 37.96 2.55 -20.22
CA MET A 666 38.16 1.23 -19.63
C MET A 666 37.76 1.23 -18.15
N GLN A 667 36.84 0.34 -17.77
CA GLN A 667 36.40 0.14 -16.38
C GLN A 667 36.23 -1.36 -16.11
N ASN A 668 36.78 -1.86 -15.00
CA ASN A 668 36.72 -3.27 -14.61
C ASN A 668 37.20 -4.25 -15.71
N GLY A 669 38.18 -3.83 -16.53
CA GLY A 669 38.74 -4.66 -17.61
C GLY A 669 37.91 -4.73 -18.91
N PHE A 670 36.88 -3.89 -19.05
CA PHE A 670 36.07 -3.75 -20.26
C PHE A 670 36.09 -2.30 -20.75
N ASP A 671 36.07 -2.12 -22.07
CA ASP A 671 35.91 -0.81 -22.71
C ASP A 671 34.41 -0.50 -22.82
N TRP A 672 33.96 0.54 -22.12
CA TRP A 672 32.55 0.90 -22.04
C TRP A 672 32.19 2.07 -22.95
N LEU A 673 31.01 2.01 -23.54
CA LEU A 673 30.36 3.16 -24.16
C LEU A 673 28.94 3.31 -23.62
N GLU A 674 28.41 4.52 -23.67
CA GLU A 674 27.02 4.86 -23.37
C GLU A 674 26.32 5.28 -24.65
N ALA A 675 25.14 4.70 -24.90
CA ALA A 675 24.23 5.06 -25.96
C ALA A 675 22.97 5.67 -25.33
N THR A 676 22.74 6.96 -25.59
CA THR A 676 21.57 7.70 -25.11
C THR A 676 20.56 7.86 -26.25
N PRO A 677 19.30 7.42 -26.12
CA PRO A 677 18.30 7.59 -27.17
C PRO A 677 18.10 9.07 -27.56
N LYS A 678 17.86 9.35 -28.85
CA LYS A 678 17.53 10.72 -29.32
C LYS A 678 16.05 11.08 -29.17
N LYS A 679 15.18 10.08 -28.98
CA LYS A 679 13.74 10.23 -28.69
C LYS A 679 13.47 9.64 -27.31
N GLU A 680 12.47 10.17 -26.61
CA GLU A 680 12.01 9.59 -25.35
C GLU A 680 11.56 8.14 -25.55
N GLY A 681 11.95 7.27 -24.62
CA GLY A 681 11.70 5.84 -24.66
C GLY A 681 11.79 5.24 -23.27
N SER A 682 11.70 3.91 -23.17
CA SER A 682 11.67 3.20 -21.88
C SER A 682 12.99 3.24 -21.10
N PHE A 683 14.09 3.70 -21.71
CA PHE A 683 15.40 3.79 -21.07
C PHE A 683 16.02 5.17 -21.25
N ASN A 684 16.67 5.68 -20.20
CA ASN A 684 17.45 6.92 -20.22
C ASN A 684 18.82 6.72 -20.88
N SER A 685 19.46 5.57 -20.66
CA SER A 685 20.73 5.23 -21.30
C SER A 685 20.97 3.73 -21.35
N VAL A 686 21.78 3.30 -22.34
CA VAL A 686 22.25 1.92 -22.48
C VAL A 686 23.77 1.94 -22.56
N ARG A 687 24.45 1.40 -21.55
CA ARG A 687 25.90 1.19 -21.57
C ARG A 687 26.22 -0.19 -22.10
N MET A 688 27.26 -0.30 -22.93
CA MET A 688 27.72 -1.55 -23.52
C MET A 688 29.20 -1.73 -23.23
N GLY A 689 29.56 -2.86 -22.63
CA GLY A 689 30.92 -3.20 -22.24
C GLY A 689 31.51 -4.21 -23.21
N PHE A 690 32.69 -3.91 -23.74
CA PHE A 690 33.38 -4.74 -24.71
C PHE A 690 34.71 -5.26 -24.15
N LYS A 691 35.02 -6.51 -24.48
CA LYS A 691 36.37 -7.09 -24.32
C LYS A 691 36.94 -7.31 -25.72
N GLY A 692 37.68 -6.34 -26.24
CA GLY A 692 38.04 -6.31 -27.67
C GLY A 692 36.80 -6.09 -28.55
N SER A 693 36.51 -7.01 -29.47
CA SER A 693 35.32 -6.95 -30.35
C SER A 693 34.13 -7.79 -29.86
N GLU A 694 34.21 -8.32 -28.63
CA GLU A 694 33.16 -9.14 -28.01
C GLU A 694 32.33 -8.33 -27.02
N LEU A 695 31.01 -8.37 -27.17
CA LEU A 695 30.07 -7.78 -26.23
C LEU A 695 30.05 -8.65 -24.97
N ALA A 696 30.51 -8.09 -23.85
CA ALA A 696 30.59 -8.80 -22.58
C ALA A 696 29.38 -8.53 -21.68
N GLY A 697 28.79 -7.34 -21.77
CA GLY A 697 27.60 -7.01 -21.00
C GLY A 697 26.97 -5.69 -21.41
N MET A 698 25.75 -5.47 -20.93
CA MET A 698 25.00 -4.24 -21.11
C MET A 698 24.43 -3.78 -19.77
N VAL A 699 24.35 -2.48 -19.57
CA VAL A 699 23.73 -1.88 -18.39
C VAL A 699 22.72 -0.84 -18.86
N LEU A 700 21.45 -1.07 -18.60
CA LEU A 700 20.36 -0.17 -18.94
C LEU A 700 19.95 0.62 -17.72
N THR A 701 19.77 1.93 -17.88
CA THR A 701 19.18 2.79 -16.84
C THR A 701 17.82 3.27 -17.34
N ASP A 702 16.76 3.00 -16.59
CA ASP A 702 15.41 3.43 -16.94
C ASP A 702 15.09 4.86 -16.48
N SER A 703 13.89 5.35 -16.79
CA SER A 703 13.38 6.67 -16.39
C SER A 703 13.20 6.84 -14.88
N PHE A 704 13.18 5.74 -14.13
CA PHE A 704 13.01 5.69 -12.67
C PHE A 704 14.35 5.48 -11.93
N GLY A 705 15.47 5.49 -12.65
CA GLY A 705 16.81 5.31 -12.10
C GLY A 705 17.17 3.85 -11.78
N GLN A 706 16.34 2.88 -12.16
CA GLN A 706 16.66 1.46 -11.98
C GLN A 706 17.72 1.02 -12.98
N THR A 707 18.62 0.16 -12.53
CA THR A 707 19.74 -0.33 -13.35
C THR A 707 19.54 -1.80 -13.68
N THR A 708 19.34 -2.13 -14.96
CA THR A 708 19.28 -3.51 -15.44
C THR A 708 20.63 -3.92 -16.04
N THR A 709 21.33 -4.84 -15.40
CA THR A 709 22.61 -5.39 -15.88
C THR A 709 22.35 -6.72 -16.61
N LEU A 710 22.76 -6.79 -17.87
CA LEU A 710 22.75 -7.99 -18.70
C LEU A 710 24.16 -8.49 -18.92
N THR A 711 24.43 -9.73 -18.55
CA THR A 711 25.69 -10.42 -18.80
C THR A 711 25.45 -11.53 -19.82
N PHE A 712 26.25 -11.54 -20.90
CA PHE A 712 26.14 -12.55 -21.94
C PHE A 712 27.18 -13.65 -21.76
N SER A 713 26.80 -14.90 -22.00
CA SER A 713 27.67 -16.07 -21.95
C SER A 713 27.42 -16.97 -23.15
N GLN A 714 28.35 -17.90 -23.43
CA GLN A 714 28.28 -18.81 -24.58
C GLN A 714 28.03 -18.11 -25.93
N VAL A 715 28.60 -16.91 -26.12
CA VAL A 715 28.38 -16.09 -27.31
C VAL A 715 28.98 -16.77 -28.54
N GLN A 716 28.13 -17.10 -29.51
CA GLN A 716 28.52 -17.61 -30.83
C GLN A 716 28.26 -16.52 -31.89
N LYS A 717 29.31 -16.09 -32.58
CA LYS A 717 29.23 -15.12 -33.69
C LYS A 717 29.02 -15.84 -35.01
N ASN A 718 28.10 -15.32 -35.81
CA ASN A 718 27.72 -15.83 -37.13
C ASN A 718 27.29 -17.32 -37.22
N PRO A 719 26.56 -17.89 -36.23
CA PRO A 719 26.06 -19.25 -36.37
C PRO A 719 25.00 -19.32 -37.48
N LYS A 720 24.86 -20.50 -38.10
CA LYS A 720 23.73 -20.77 -39.00
C LYS A 720 22.46 -20.89 -38.16
N ILE A 721 21.57 -19.90 -38.26
CA ILE A 721 20.27 -19.88 -37.58
C ILE A 721 19.19 -20.13 -38.63
N ASP A 722 18.26 -21.04 -38.33
CA ASP A 722 17.09 -21.28 -39.17
C ASP A 722 16.20 -20.02 -39.22
N PRO A 723 15.93 -19.45 -40.42
CA PRO A 723 15.09 -18.26 -40.57
C PRO A 723 13.70 -18.38 -39.94
N ASP A 724 13.13 -19.59 -39.85
CA ASP A 724 11.79 -19.79 -39.30
C ASP A 724 11.73 -19.54 -37.77
N ARG A 725 12.86 -19.51 -37.07
CA ARG A 725 12.89 -19.22 -35.62
C ARG A 725 12.47 -17.81 -35.25
N PHE A 726 12.54 -16.89 -36.20
CA PHE A 726 12.13 -15.48 -36.04
C PHE A 726 10.68 -15.23 -36.46
N ARG A 727 9.96 -16.25 -36.93
CA ARG A 727 8.52 -16.15 -37.20
C ARG A 727 7.75 -16.45 -35.91
N PHE A 728 6.78 -15.60 -35.59
CA PHE A 728 5.88 -15.82 -34.47
C PHE A 728 4.44 -15.96 -34.97
N THR A 729 3.76 -17.02 -34.54
CA THR A 729 2.33 -17.21 -34.75
C THR A 729 1.68 -17.32 -33.37
N PRO A 730 0.75 -16.42 -33.01
CA PRO A 730 0.04 -16.49 -31.73
C PRO A 730 -0.60 -17.86 -31.51
N PRO A 731 -0.43 -18.50 -30.33
CA PRO A 731 -1.11 -19.74 -30.00
C PRO A 731 -2.64 -19.61 -30.06
N LYS A 732 -3.37 -20.72 -30.27
CA LYS A 732 -4.84 -20.67 -30.23
C LYS A 732 -5.33 -20.35 -28.82
N GLY A 733 -6.32 -19.46 -28.70
CA GLY A 733 -6.95 -19.11 -27.42
C GLY A 733 -6.24 -18.02 -26.62
N VAL A 734 -5.24 -17.33 -27.21
CA VAL A 734 -4.57 -16.18 -26.60
C VAL A 734 -5.18 -14.87 -27.08
N ASP A 735 -5.26 -13.89 -26.19
CA ASP A 735 -5.70 -12.54 -26.55
C ASP A 735 -4.56 -11.81 -27.25
N VAL A 736 -4.79 -11.37 -28.50
CA VAL A 736 -3.81 -10.60 -29.29
C VAL A 736 -4.16 -9.11 -29.22
N VAL A 737 -3.34 -8.35 -28.52
CA VAL A 737 -3.43 -6.89 -28.44
C VAL A 737 -2.44 -6.30 -29.45
N SER A 738 -2.93 -5.59 -30.46
CA SER A 738 -2.10 -4.92 -31.45
C SER A 738 -2.35 -3.42 -31.46
N ASP A 739 -1.27 -2.64 -31.59
CA ASP A 739 -1.34 -1.19 -31.85
C ASP A 739 -2.03 -0.86 -33.20
#